data_AF-A0A4Q8XTG6-F1
#
_entry.id   AF-A0A4Q8XTG6-F1
#
_cell.length_a   1.000
_cell.length_b   1.000
_cell.length_c   1.000
_cell.angle_alpha   90.00
_cell.angle_beta   90.00
_cell.angle_gamma   90.00
#
_symmetry.space_group_name_H-M   'P 1'
#
loop_
_entity.id
_entity.type
_entity.pdbx_description
1 polymer ?
#
loop_
_entity_poly.entity_id
_entity_poly.type
_entity_poly.pdbx_seq_one_letter_code
_entity_poly.pdbx_strand_id
1 'polypeptide(L)'
;MVSTYVSYLAVARNLGASLSNVASQATVARDSSYYKENIGKVTTVDEFMGDYKLYSYAMKAYGLEDMTYAKAFMKKVLESDLSDSSSFANSLSDTRYAEFAAAFKFAGETKTAQSDVQRDNLLDAYEESFDTEADDIADATDYFEENISSITSVDDLLSSSKLKNYVLTAFGLSTEYTSSSFLKSVLTSDLDDADSFVNQLDDAVYVNLAKAFNFTEDGSTDGDVMSEDQISLVTSAYAVASATTASSETGEAYDTYFATQIGNVTSVNELMSDDKLVSYLRTAYGLTDSETDNFISAALKSADVADAIGLSDLHDAFNFDEEGALADGDTAQTSDQITATTAAFDENYEVLVANTSTEDATDNYATRIASVTSIDDFLVSNDDDDDDDNDDLAELWEMALRAYDIDPDSVSKSEVRKILESDPSDSKSYVNSLKDDRFVAFRKAFNFDSSGDVTVPLQAMSESVVDDYAAYYKQNKIRYLEGDELTEATDAADEEVTYFREQMATITTASEFLADDRLVSFALEAKGLDPDDVTSDALEKMFSSDLDDEDSYVNKLDDNRFAELVGAFNFDQDGNISADPTGTVQQRGDVLETIDAYVRLTLEDDQGDSNTGVRLALYFQRKAPEISNAYDILGDSALFEFFTTSFNLSSYVSNMDVDKQAEMVDNFIDIKDLSDPDKVDDLIKRFTAMYDMANGTGTTSTALSILTGSATISSDTLLAMAQLKSG
;
A
#
# COMPACT_ATOMS: atom_id res chain seq x y z
N MET A 1 45.16 -10.09 -40.77
CA MET A 1 44.11 -10.24 -39.74
C MET A 1 44.15 -9.01 -38.86
N VAL A 2 42.99 -8.44 -38.53
CA VAL A 2 42.88 -7.37 -37.53
C VAL A 2 43.17 -8.00 -36.16
N SER A 3 43.92 -7.34 -35.28
CA SER A 3 44.21 -7.85 -33.93
C SER A 3 42.92 -7.98 -33.11
N THR A 4 42.84 -8.97 -32.21
CA THR A 4 41.66 -9.20 -31.36
C THR A 4 41.22 -7.94 -30.62
N TYR A 5 42.18 -7.14 -30.12
CA TYR A 5 41.87 -5.88 -29.43
C TYR A 5 41.15 -4.84 -30.30
N VAL A 6 41.52 -4.75 -31.59
CA VAL A 6 40.90 -3.76 -32.50
C VAL A 6 39.48 -4.19 -32.87
N SER A 7 39.25 -5.51 -33.03
CA SER A 7 37.90 -6.05 -33.24
C SER A 7 37.02 -5.86 -32.01
N TYR A 8 37.55 -6.12 -30.80
CA TYR A 8 36.86 -5.83 -29.54
C TYR A 8 36.49 -4.34 -29.43
N LEU A 9 37.45 -3.42 -29.63
CA LEU A 9 37.20 -1.98 -29.54
C LEU A 9 36.16 -1.49 -30.56
N ALA A 10 36.10 -2.09 -31.75
CA ALA A 10 35.12 -1.70 -32.76
C ALA A 10 33.68 -1.96 -32.29
N VAL A 11 33.47 -3.05 -31.53
CA VAL A 11 32.19 -3.41 -30.92
C VAL A 11 31.98 -2.60 -29.63
N ALA A 12 32.91 -2.68 -28.67
CA ALA A 12 32.75 -2.09 -27.34
C ALA A 12 32.54 -0.56 -27.36
N ARG A 13 33.20 0.18 -28.27
CA ARG A 13 33.01 1.64 -28.40
C ARG A 13 31.69 2.03 -29.07
N ASN A 14 31.05 1.11 -29.78
CA ASN A 14 29.77 1.31 -30.46
C ASN A 14 28.78 0.25 -29.99
N LEU A 15 28.79 -0.06 -28.70
CA LEU A 15 28.05 -1.19 -28.15
C LEU A 15 26.55 -1.03 -28.41
N GLY A 16 25.97 0.13 -28.12
CA GLY A 16 24.54 0.41 -28.39
C GLY A 16 24.17 0.20 -29.87
N ALA A 17 24.98 0.73 -30.80
CA ALA A 17 24.75 0.49 -32.24
C ALA A 17 24.94 -0.99 -32.63
N SER A 18 25.87 -1.70 -32.01
CA SER A 18 26.10 -3.13 -32.25
C SER A 18 24.92 -3.97 -31.76
N LEU A 19 24.40 -3.67 -30.57
CA LEU A 19 23.22 -4.30 -29.99
C LEU A 19 21.97 -4.00 -30.83
N SER A 20 21.76 -2.74 -31.23
CA SER A 20 20.65 -2.35 -32.11
C SER A 20 20.68 -3.10 -33.45
N ASN A 21 21.87 -3.25 -34.05
CA ASN A 21 22.01 -4.05 -35.27
C ASN A 21 21.65 -5.53 -35.04
N VAL A 22 22.04 -6.12 -33.90
CA VAL A 22 21.69 -7.50 -33.54
C VAL A 22 20.18 -7.64 -33.28
N ALA A 23 19.59 -6.73 -32.50
CA ALA A 23 18.16 -6.68 -32.23
C ALA A 23 17.34 -6.60 -33.52
N SER A 24 17.80 -5.83 -34.52
CA SER A 24 17.14 -5.68 -35.83
C SER A 24 17.26 -6.91 -36.75
N GLN A 25 18.07 -7.90 -36.40
CA GLN A 25 18.15 -9.14 -37.18
C GLN A 25 16.79 -9.85 -37.15
N ALA A 26 16.31 -10.28 -38.32
CA ALA A 26 14.94 -10.80 -38.46
C ALA A 26 14.59 -11.96 -37.50
N THR A 27 15.55 -12.81 -37.15
CA THR A 27 15.33 -13.90 -36.18
C THR A 27 15.25 -13.35 -34.76
N VAL A 28 16.21 -12.52 -34.36
CA VAL A 28 16.28 -11.91 -33.02
C VAL A 28 15.01 -11.10 -32.76
N ALA A 29 14.68 -10.15 -33.63
CA ALA A 29 13.46 -9.34 -33.52
C ALA A 29 12.20 -10.20 -33.34
N ARG A 30 12.02 -11.23 -34.18
CA ARG A 30 10.85 -12.12 -34.11
C ARG A 30 10.82 -12.95 -32.82
N ASP A 31 11.97 -13.32 -32.29
CA ASP A 31 12.05 -14.14 -31.09
C ASP A 31 11.84 -13.27 -29.84
N SER A 32 12.39 -12.05 -29.81
CA SER A 32 12.14 -11.02 -28.79
C SER A 32 10.68 -10.57 -28.77
N SER A 33 10.06 -10.28 -29.93
CA SER A 33 8.62 -9.94 -29.98
C SER A 33 7.76 -11.08 -29.46
N TYR A 34 8.09 -12.33 -29.81
CA TYR A 34 7.36 -13.48 -29.29
C TYR A 34 7.50 -13.61 -27.78
N TYR A 35 8.70 -13.38 -27.24
CA TYR A 35 8.93 -13.37 -25.80
C TYR A 35 8.05 -12.31 -25.12
N LYS A 36 8.18 -11.05 -25.53
CA LYS A 36 7.42 -9.90 -25.01
C LYS A 36 5.91 -10.13 -25.06
N GLU A 37 5.38 -10.64 -26.18
CA GLU A 37 3.94 -10.84 -26.37
C GLU A 37 3.35 -12.04 -25.59
N ASN A 38 4.17 -12.97 -25.09
CA ASN A 38 3.66 -14.24 -24.55
C ASN A 38 4.12 -14.56 -23.13
N ILE A 39 5.22 -13.99 -22.64
CA ILE A 39 5.70 -14.31 -21.29
C ILE A 39 4.71 -13.90 -20.20
N GLY A 40 4.07 -12.73 -20.31
CA GLY A 40 3.04 -12.29 -19.36
C GLY A 40 1.75 -13.11 -19.34
N LYS A 41 1.57 -14.05 -20.29
CA LYS A 41 0.42 -14.97 -20.32
C LYS A 41 0.68 -16.27 -19.56
N VAL A 42 1.93 -16.50 -19.17
CA VAL A 42 2.35 -17.71 -18.48
C VAL A 42 2.06 -17.53 -16.99
N THR A 43 1.48 -18.56 -16.37
CA THR A 43 1.14 -18.55 -14.94
C THR A 43 1.83 -19.63 -14.14
N THR A 44 2.39 -20.66 -14.82
CA THR A 44 3.02 -21.80 -14.15
C THR A 44 4.34 -22.19 -14.79
N VAL A 45 5.21 -22.83 -14.00
CA VAL A 45 6.48 -23.41 -14.47
C VAL A 45 6.26 -24.38 -15.63
N ASP A 46 5.20 -25.19 -15.59
CA ASP A 46 4.90 -26.17 -16.64
C ASP A 46 4.46 -25.50 -17.95
N GLU A 47 3.71 -24.40 -17.90
CA GLU A 47 3.37 -23.61 -19.09
C GLU A 47 4.62 -22.98 -19.72
N PHE A 48 5.47 -22.36 -18.89
CA PHE A 48 6.73 -21.76 -19.33
C PHE A 48 7.63 -22.77 -20.04
N MET A 49 7.88 -23.91 -19.38
CA MET A 49 8.74 -24.97 -19.90
C MET A 49 8.10 -25.76 -21.04
N GLY A 50 6.77 -25.69 -21.16
CA GLY A 50 5.97 -26.24 -22.24
C GLY A 50 6.12 -25.47 -23.54
N ASP A 51 6.18 -24.13 -23.47
CA ASP A 51 6.54 -23.29 -24.61
C ASP A 51 8.06 -23.28 -24.81
N TYR A 52 8.53 -24.16 -25.70
CA TYR A 52 9.95 -24.26 -25.99
C TYR A 52 10.56 -22.95 -26.51
N LYS A 53 9.79 -22.09 -27.20
CA LYS A 53 10.32 -20.84 -27.72
C LYS A 53 10.57 -19.83 -26.59
N LEU A 54 9.64 -19.70 -25.64
CA LEU A 54 9.86 -18.89 -24.43
C LEU A 54 11.01 -19.44 -23.58
N TYR A 55 10.96 -20.73 -23.26
CA TYR A 55 11.95 -21.36 -22.40
C TYR A 55 13.36 -21.31 -22.99
N SER A 56 13.54 -21.64 -24.28
CA SER A 56 14.88 -21.58 -24.91
C SER A 56 15.40 -20.15 -25.05
N TYR A 57 14.53 -19.18 -25.29
CA TYR A 57 14.90 -17.75 -25.33
C TYR A 57 15.44 -17.29 -23.98
N ALA A 58 14.68 -17.54 -22.90
CA ALA A 58 15.11 -17.22 -21.55
C ALA A 58 16.40 -17.96 -21.18
N MET A 59 16.48 -19.28 -21.41
CA MET A 59 17.71 -20.03 -21.12
C MET A 59 18.92 -19.44 -21.83
N LYS A 60 18.78 -18.95 -23.07
CA LYS A 60 19.85 -18.24 -23.76
C LYS A 60 20.17 -16.89 -23.09
N ALA A 61 19.17 -16.09 -22.72
CA ALA A 61 19.37 -14.80 -22.06
C ALA A 61 20.23 -14.91 -20.78
N TYR A 62 20.06 -15.99 -20.01
CA TYR A 62 20.83 -16.24 -18.78
C TYR A 62 22.08 -17.12 -19.00
N GLY A 63 22.48 -17.39 -20.25
CA GLY A 63 23.68 -18.16 -20.58
C GLY A 63 23.59 -19.66 -20.28
N LEU A 64 22.38 -20.18 -20.14
CA LEU A 64 22.05 -21.58 -19.84
C LEU A 64 21.60 -22.35 -21.11
N GLU A 65 21.89 -21.87 -22.32
CA GLU A 65 21.41 -22.45 -23.59
C GLU A 65 21.75 -23.96 -23.73
N ASP A 66 22.95 -24.35 -23.30
CA ASP A 66 23.41 -25.75 -23.31
C ASP A 66 22.62 -26.65 -22.34
N MET A 67 21.94 -26.06 -21.35
CA MET A 67 21.17 -26.76 -20.33
C MET A 67 19.67 -26.84 -20.65
N THR A 68 19.26 -26.38 -21.84
CA THR A 68 17.86 -26.45 -22.30
C THR A 68 17.27 -27.88 -22.31
N TYR A 69 18.11 -28.92 -22.42
CA TYR A 69 17.66 -30.32 -22.33
C TYR A 69 17.29 -30.76 -20.90
N ALA A 70 17.83 -30.10 -19.87
CA ALA A 70 17.77 -30.52 -18.47
C ALA A 70 16.45 -30.08 -17.79
N LYS A 71 15.30 -30.31 -18.43
CA LYS A 71 13.99 -29.80 -17.98
C LYS A 71 13.66 -30.12 -16.52
N ALA A 72 13.87 -31.36 -16.07
CA ALA A 72 13.57 -31.72 -14.67
C ALA A 72 14.45 -30.97 -13.65
N PHE A 73 15.70 -30.66 -14.02
CA PHE A 73 16.59 -29.87 -13.20
C PHE A 73 16.12 -28.41 -13.14
N MET A 74 15.82 -27.81 -14.29
CA MET A 74 15.35 -26.43 -14.37
C MET A 74 13.98 -26.23 -13.72
N LYS A 75 13.09 -27.23 -13.76
CA LYS A 75 11.84 -27.20 -13.00
C LYS A 75 12.12 -27.03 -11.51
N LYS A 76 13.07 -27.81 -10.96
CA LYS A 76 13.46 -27.71 -9.55
C LYS A 76 14.14 -26.37 -9.21
N VAL A 77 14.87 -25.78 -10.16
CA VAL A 77 15.44 -24.43 -10.02
C VAL A 77 14.32 -23.39 -9.90
N LEU A 78 13.35 -23.39 -10.83
CA LEU A 78 12.23 -22.46 -10.85
C LEU A 78 11.22 -22.65 -9.70
N GLU A 79 11.17 -23.85 -9.11
CA GLU A 79 10.36 -24.15 -7.91
C GLU A 79 11.11 -23.88 -6.59
N SER A 80 12.35 -23.37 -6.63
CA SER A 80 13.12 -23.08 -5.42
C SER A 80 12.63 -21.82 -4.73
N ASP A 81 12.49 -21.89 -3.42
CA ASP A 81 12.32 -20.71 -2.57
C ASP A 81 13.65 -19.98 -2.42
N LEU A 82 13.80 -18.82 -3.04
CA LEU A 82 15.05 -18.07 -3.01
C LEU A 82 15.30 -17.34 -1.69
N SER A 83 14.28 -17.20 -0.84
CA SER A 83 14.45 -16.66 0.51
C SER A 83 15.16 -17.65 1.45
N ASP A 84 15.04 -18.96 1.17
CA ASP A 84 15.78 -20.00 1.88
C ASP A 84 17.20 -20.13 1.29
N SER A 85 18.21 -19.67 2.04
CA SER A 85 19.64 -19.83 1.68
C SER A 85 20.08 -21.27 1.41
N SER A 86 19.32 -22.27 1.88
CA SER A 86 19.59 -23.70 1.66
C SER A 86 18.77 -24.32 0.52
N SER A 87 17.96 -23.52 -0.18
CA SER A 87 17.13 -23.97 -1.30
C SER A 87 17.96 -24.54 -2.44
N PHE A 88 17.31 -25.29 -3.33
CA PHE A 88 18.02 -25.99 -4.38
C PHE A 88 18.80 -25.03 -5.28
N ALA A 89 18.19 -23.94 -5.76
CA ALA A 89 18.88 -22.93 -6.57
C ALA A 89 20.05 -22.27 -5.81
N ASN A 90 19.84 -21.83 -4.56
CA ASN A 90 20.88 -21.18 -3.73
C ASN A 90 22.05 -22.13 -3.37
N SER A 91 21.81 -23.45 -3.37
CA SER A 91 22.84 -24.45 -3.09
C SER A 91 23.76 -24.77 -4.29
N LEU A 92 23.42 -24.31 -5.50
CA LEU A 92 24.20 -24.57 -6.71
C LEU A 92 25.43 -23.68 -6.76
N SER A 93 26.55 -24.23 -7.22
CA SER A 93 27.79 -23.46 -7.38
C SER A 93 27.77 -22.48 -8.55
N ASP A 94 26.86 -22.69 -9.51
CA ASP A 94 26.67 -21.81 -10.67
C ASP A 94 25.50 -20.87 -10.37
N THR A 95 25.79 -19.61 -10.08
CA THR A 95 24.82 -18.61 -9.61
C THR A 95 23.76 -18.29 -10.66
N ARG A 96 24.04 -18.54 -11.95
CA ARG A 96 23.12 -18.30 -13.05
C ARG A 96 21.79 -19.04 -12.91
N TYR A 97 21.76 -20.15 -12.18
CA TYR A 97 20.50 -20.83 -11.87
C TYR A 97 19.65 -20.08 -10.84
N ALA A 98 20.28 -19.49 -9.82
CA ALA A 98 19.57 -18.64 -8.86
C ALA A 98 19.14 -17.33 -9.52
N GLU A 99 19.99 -16.72 -10.35
CA GLU A 99 19.64 -15.55 -11.18
C GLU A 99 18.46 -15.86 -12.11
N PHE A 100 18.49 -17.02 -12.78
CA PHE A 100 17.38 -17.46 -13.63
C PHE A 100 16.11 -17.66 -12.82
N ALA A 101 16.16 -18.30 -11.64
CA ALA A 101 14.98 -18.45 -10.80
C ALA A 101 14.45 -17.09 -10.30
N ALA A 102 15.33 -16.17 -9.93
CA ALA A 102 14.96 -14.85 -9.42
C ALA A 102 14.20 -14.06 -10.47
N ALA A 103 14.59 -14.19 -11.73
CA ALA A 103 13.92 -13.54 -12.85
C ALA A 103 12.54 -14.09 -13.19
N PHE A 104 12.06 -15.19 -12.60
CA PHE A 104 10.72 -15.73 -12.88
C PHE A 104 9.95 -16.04 -11.60
N LYS A 105 8.99 -15.18 -11.27
CA LYS A 105 8.21 -15.22 -10.02
C LYS A 105 7.01 -16.18 -10.11
N PHE A 106 7.26 -17.48 -10.29
CA PHE A 106 6.19 -18.48 -10.41
C PHE A 106 5.44 -18.77 -9.11
N ALA A 107 5.99 -18.40 -7.95
CA ALA A 107 5.25 -18.41 -6.69
C ALA A 107 4.09 -17.39 -6.69
N GLY A 108 4.15 -16.39 -7.58
CA GLY A 108 3.23 -15.27 -7.63
C GLY A 108 3.56 -14.22 -6.57
N GLU A 109 2.94 -13.05 -6.71
CA GLU A 109 2.91 -12.02 -5.66
C GLU A 109 1.84 -12.38 -4.62
N THR A 110 2.05 -11.95 -3.39
CA THR A 110 1.07 -12.13 -2.30
C THR A 110 -0.21 -11.40 -2.63
N LYS A 111 -1.35 -12.09 -2.50
CA LYS A 111 -2.68 -11.49 -2.59
C LYS A 111 -3.20 -11.23 -1.19
N THR A 112 -3.69 -10.03 -0.94
CA THR A 112 -4.20 -9.62 0.38
C THR A 112 -5.32 -8.61 0.20
N ALA A 113 -6.29 -8.57 1.12
CA ALA A 113 -7.37 -7.58 1.09
C ALA A 113 -6.83 -6.15 1.22
N GLN A 114 -5.77 -5.96 2.00
CA GLN A 114 -5.05 -4.69 2.15
C GLN A 114 -3.54 -4.95 2.24
N SER A 115 -2.73 -4.08 1.66
CA SER A 115 -1.31 -3.98 2.02
C SER A 115 -1.16 -3.40 3.43
N ASP A 116 0.01 -3.54 4.04
CA ASP A 116 0.28 -2.98 5.37
C ASP A 116 0.02 -1.46 5.40
N VAL A 117 0.50 -0.71 4.40
CA VAL A 117 0.24 0.74 4.29
C VAL A 117 -1.25 1.06 4.16
N GLN A 118 -2.02 0.29 3.39
CA GLN A 118 -3.47 0.50 3.26
C GLN A 118 -4.21 0.24 4.58
N ARG A 119 -3.81 -0.81 5.31
CA ARG A 119 -4.37 -1.14 6.63
C ARG A 119 -4.03 -0.04 7.63
N ASP A 120 -2.77 0.32 7.74
CA ASP A 120 -2.29 1.28 8.74
C ASP A 120 -2.92 2.66 8.50
N ASN A 121 -2.99 3.14 7.25
CA ASN A 121 -3.70 4.38 6.92
C ASN A 121 -5.20 4.33 7.27
N LEU A 122 -5.84 3.17 7.15
CA LEU A 122 -7.24 3.01 7.51
C LEU A 122 -7.42 3.05 9.03
N LEU A 123 -6.54 2.38 9.78
CA LEU A 123 -6.58 2.38 11.25
C LEU A 123 -6.30 3.79 11.80
N ASP A 124 -5.30 4.49 11.26
CA ASP A 124 -5.01 5.88 11.63
C ASP A 124 -6.22 6.78 11.37
N ALA A 125 -6.86 6.66 10.20
CA ALA A 125 -8.05 7.44 9.86
C ALA A 125 -9.27 7.04 10.70
N TYR A 126 -9.37 5.78 11.10
CA TYR A 126 -10.39 5.30 12.03
C TYR A 126 -10.22 5.95 13.40
N GLU A 127 -9.01 5.98 13.95
CA GLU A 127 -8.72 6.65 15.24
C GLU A 127 -8.97 8.16 15.15
N GLU A 128 -8.50 8.83 14.10
CA GLU A 128 -8.69 10.28 13.88
C GLU A 128 -10.17 10.66 13.70
N SER A 129 -11.01 9.72 13.22
CA SER A 129 -12.44 9.98 13.03
C SER A 129 -13.18 10.29 14.35
N PHE A 130 -12.72 9.73 15.48
CA PHE A 130 -13.31 9.99 16.80
C PHE A 130 -13.02 11.41 17.28
N ASP A 131 -11.77 11.85 17.15
CA ASP A 131 -11.36 13.21 17.49
C ASP A 131 -12.08 14.23 16.61
N THR A 132 -12.19 13.95 15.30
CA THR A 132 -12.90 14.81 14.34
C THR A 132 -14.37 15.00 14.72
N GLU A 133 -15.06 13.92 15.07
CA GLU A 133 -16.47 13.99 15.48
C GLU A 133 -16.65 14.75 16.79
N ALA A 134 -15.78 14.53 17.78
CA ALA A 134 -15.82 15.25 19.04
C ALA A 134 -15.60 16.76 18.83
N ASP A 135 -14.63 17.14 18.00
CA ASP A 135 -14.35 18.52 17.63
C ASP A 135 -15.55 19.16 16.89
N ASP A 136 -16.17 18.45 15.94
CA ASP A 136 -17.35 18.95 15.21
C ASP A 136 -18.55 19.20 16.15
N ILE A 137 -18.77 18.32 17.13
CA ILE A 137 -19.82 18.49 18.15
C ILE A 137 -19.51 19.69 19.05
N ALA A 138 -18.26 19.84 19.48
CA ALA A 138 -17.81 20.96 20.31
C ALA A 138 -17.95 22.30 19.56
N ASP A 139 -17.45 22.39 18.33
CA ASP A 139 -17.53 23.59 17.48
C ASP A 139 -18.97 24.01 17.17
N ALA A 140 -19.87 23.04 16.98
CA ALA A 140 -21.29 23.30 16.82
C ALA A 140 -21.91 23.86 18.12
N THR A 141 -21.51 23.31 19.26
CA THR A 141 -21.98 23.71 20.60
C THR A 141 -21.51 25.10 20.98
N ASP A 142 -20.22 25.39 20.80
CA ASP A 142 -19.64 26.72 21.00
C ASP A 142 -20.37 27.77 20.17
N TYR A 143 -20.62 27.46 18.89
CA TYR A 143 -21.40 28.37 18.04
C TYR A 143 -22.82 28.60 18.57
N PHE A 144 -23.50 27.56 19.08
CA PHE A 144 -24.84 27.71 19.66
C PHE A 144 -24.79 28.63 20.89
N GLU A 145 -23.92 28.35 21.84
CA GLU A 145 -23.80 29.11 23.10
C GLU A 145 -23.42 30.58 22.86
N GLU A 146 -22.49 30.85 21.95
CA GLU A 146 -22.06 32.21 21.62
C GLU A 146 -23.17 33.06 20.96
N ASN A 147 -24.10 32.42 20.24
CA ASN A 147 -25.06 33.12 19.40
C ASN A 147 -26.49 33.11 19.95
N ILE A 148 -26.86 32.12 20.77
CA ILE A 148 -28.27 31.94 21.20
C ILE A 148 -28.78 33.13 22.03
N SER A 149 -27.93 33.72 22.87
CA SER A 149 -28.27 34.90 23.69
C SER A 149 -28.64 36.15 22.87
N SER A 150 -28.31 36.18 21.58
CA SER A 150 -28.64 37.29 20.68
C SER A 150 -30.03 37.19 20.05
N ILE A 151 -30.69 36.05 20.17
CA ILE A 151 -32.01 35.79 19.59
C ILE A 151 -33.09 36.48 20.43
N THR A 152 -33.93 37.29 19.78
CA THR A 152 -35.02 38.04 20.45
C THR A 152 -36.41 37.67 19.95
N SER A 153 -36.48 36.83 18.91
CA SER A 153 -37.74 36.37 18.34
C SER A 153 -37.58 35.01 17.65
N VAL A 154 -38.71 34.32 17.48
CA VAL A 154 -38.79 33.06 16.72
C VAL A 154 -38.30 33.27 15.28
N ASP A 155 -38.59 34.43 14.69
CA ASP A 155 -38.11 34.76 13.34
C ASP A 155 -36.57 34.89 13.29
N ASP A 156 -35.94 35.43 14.34
CA ASP A 156 -34.47 35.51 14.43
C ASP A 156 -33.86 34.09 14.46
N LEU A 157 -34.38 33.20 15.33
CA LEU A 157 -33.93 31.81 15.44
C LEU A 157 -34.04 31.08 14.10
N LEU A 158 -35.23 31.15 13.47
CA LEU A 158 -35.53 30.43 12.24
C LEU A 158 -34.83 31.01 11.01
N SER A 159 -34.33 32.25 11.10
CA SER A 159 -33.50 32.86 10.05
C SER A 159 -32.06 32.33 10.05
N SER A 160 -31.59 31.82 11.19
CA SER A 160 -30.27 31.19 11.33
C SER A 160 -30.38 29.69 11.05
N SER A 161 -29.94 29.25 9.87
CA SER A 161 -29.95 27.82 9.53
C SER A 161 -29.12 26.98 10.50
N LYS A 162 -27.98 27.50 10.98
CA LYS A 162 -27.10 26.78 11.92
C LYS A 162 -27.77 26.60 13.28
N LEU A 163 -28.35 27.65 13.88
CA LEU A 163 -29.08 27.52 15.16
C LEU A 163 -30.34 26.67 15.02
N LYS A 164 -31.12 26.88 13.95
CA LYS A 164 -32.31 26.06 13.67
C LYS A 164 -31.94 24.58 13.55
N ASN A 165 -30.91 24.25 12.78
CA ASN A 165 -30.50 22.86 12.58
C ASN A 165 -29.94 22.25 13.86
N TYR A 166 -29.12 22.98 14.63
CA TYR A 166 -28.62 22.54 15.93
C TYR A 166 -29.77 22.12 16.85
N VAL A 167 -30.78 22.99 16.98
CA VAL A 167 -31.97 22.72 17.79
C VAL A 167 -32.75 21.53 17.23
N LEU A 168 -32.96 21.43 15.93
CA LEU A 168 -33.66 20.27 15.35
C LEU A 168 -32.93 18.96 15.64
N THR A 169 -31.60 18.90 15.47
CA THR A 169 -30.78 17.74 15.80
C THR A 169 -30.89 17.37 17.28
N ALA A 170 -30.79 18.34 18.19
CA ALA A 170 -30.93 18.10 19.64
C ALA A 170 -32.23 17.36 20.00
N PHE A 171 -33.33 17.70 19.33
CA PHE A 171 -34.64 17.09 19.53
C PHE A 171 -34.93 15.90 18.59
N GLY A 172 -33.94 15.37 17.87
CA GLY A 172 -34.13 14.23 16.96
C GLY A 172 -35.01 14.53 15.74
N LEU A 173 -35.16 15.80 15.38
CA LEU A 173 -36.02 16.25 14.29
C LEU A 173 -35.22 16.42 12.99
N SER A 174 -35.83 16.03 11.86
CA SER A 174 -35.20 16.17 10.55
C SER A 174 -34.91 17.65 10.20
N THR A 175 -33.65 17.95 9.90
CA THR A 175 -33.23 19.28 9.43
C THR A 175 -33.69 19.59 7.99
N GLU A 176 -33.96 18.56 7.20
CA GLU A 176 -34.38 18.64 5.80
C GLU A 176 -35.91 18.81 5.65
N TYR A 177 -36.69 18.03 6.40
CA TYR A 177 -38.14 17.95 6.21
C TYR A 177 -38.94 18.88 7.14
N THR A 178 -38.31 19.45 8.16
CA THR A 178 -39.01 20.32 9.12
C THR A 178 -39.08 21.77 8.64
N SER A 179 -40.29 22.24 8.29
CA SER A 179 -40.49 23.58 7.75
C SER A 179 -40.45 24.68 8.82
N SER A 180 -39.86 25.83 8.51
CA SER A 180 -39.83 27.00 9.43
C SER A 180 -41.23 27.50 9.79
N SER A 181 -42.22 27.41 8.89
CA SER A 181 -43.60 27.81 9.21
C SER A 181 -44.25 26.91 10.25
N PHE A 182 -43.95 25.61 10.20
CA PHE A 182 -44.46 24.66 11.18
C PHE A 182 -43.77 24.90 12.53
N LEU A 183 -42.44 25.04 12.55
CA LEU A 183 -41.70 25.36 13.77
C LEU A 183 -42.14 26.68 14.40
N LYS A 184 -42.46 27.68 13.59
CA LYS A 184 -43.02 28.94 14.11
C LYS A 184 -44.32 28.68 14.89
N SER A 185 -45.24 27.88 14.35
CA SER A 185 -46.48 27.54 15.05
C SER A 185 -46.24 26.75 16.34
N VAL A 186 -45.23 25.87 16.35
CA VAL A 186 -44.81 25.14 17.56
C VAL A 186 -44.28 26.11 18.61
N LEU A 187 -43.29 26.92 18.26
CA LEU A 187 -42.58 27.82 19.18
C LEU A 187 -43.41 29.00 19.68
N THR A 188 -44.53 29.33 19.03
CA THR A 188 -45.47 30.38 19.49
C THR A 188 -46.74 29.81 20.12
N SER A 189 -46.81 28.50 20.40
CA SER A 189 -47.98 27.89 21.04
C SER A 189 -48.05 28.18 22.53
N ASP A 190 -49.25 28.43 23.06
CA ASP A 190 -49.50 28.45 24.50
C ASP A 190 -49.47 27.00 25.04
N LEU A 191 -48.50 26.71 25.90
CA LEU A 191 -48.32 25.37 26.47
C LEU A 191 -49.37 25.02 27.53
N ASP A 192 -50.01 26.03 28.14
CA ASP A 192 -51.06 25.83 29.16
C ASP A 192 -52.44 25.61 28.54
N ASP A 193 -52.62 25.94 27.26
CA ASP A 193 -53.86 25.69 26.51
C ASP A 193 -53.84 24.31 25.85
N ALA A 194 -54.67 23.39 26.34
CA ALA A 194 -54.82 22.05 25.78
C ALA A 194 -55.27 22.04 24.30
N ASP A 195 -55.91 23.11 23.82
CA ASP A 195 -56.34 23.26 22.43
C ASP A 195 -55.28 23.96 21.54
N SER A 196 -54.09 24.30 22.08
CA SER A 196 -53.02 24.95 21.34
C SER A 196 -52.43 24.07 20.23
N PHE A 197 -51.77 24.69 19.25
CA PHE A 197 -51.28 23.97 18.07
C PHE A 197 -50.35 22.81 18.46
N VAL A 198 -49.38 23.03 19.35
CA VAL A 198 -48.43 22.00 19.77
C VAL A 198 -49.08 20.87 20.58
N ASN A 199 -50.03 21.19 21.47
CA ASN A 199 -50.72 20.19 22.29
C ASN A 199 -51.68 19.30 21.47
N GLN A 200 -52.06 19.74 20.26
CA GLN A 200 -52.89 18.96 19.32
C GLN A 200 -52.07 18.07 18.37
N LEU A 201 -50.72 18.12 18.40
CA LEU A 201 -49.87 17.29 17.55
C LEU A 201 -49.79 15.83 18.01
N ASP A 202 -50.11 15.57 19.28
CA ASP A 202 -49.99 14.24 19.92
C ASP A 202 -48.57 13.65 19.83
N ASP A 203 -47.57 14.54 19.90
CA ASP A 203 -46.14 14.21 19.85
C ASP A 203 -45.39 15.09 20.86
N ALA A 204 -44.86 14.46 21.90
CA ALA A 204 -44.22 15.13 23.02
C ALA A 204 -42.94 15.88 22.61
N VAL A 205 -42.29 15.48 21.51
CA VAL A 205 -41.02 16.08 21.09
C VAL A 205 -41.18 17.56 20.76
N TYR A 206 -42.30 17.95 20.14
CA TYR A 206 -42.58 19.35 19.81
C TYR A 206 -42.98 20.18 21.03
N VAL A 207 -43.64 19.57 22.01
CA VAL A 207 -43.93 20.21 23.29
C VAL A 207 -42.63 20.48 24.05
N ASN A 208 -41.72 19.51 24.08
CA ASN A 208 -40.41 19.63 24.72
C ASN A 208 -39.52 20.65 24.01
N LEU A 209 -39.54 20.66 22.67
CA LEU A 209 -38.90 21.69 21.86
C LEU A 209 -39.43 23.09 22.22
N ALA A 210 -40.74 23.28 22.32
CA ALA A 210 -41.32 24.57 22.68
C ALA A 210 -40.96 24.99 24.12
N LYS A 211 -40.96 24.04 25.07
CA LYS A 211 -40.54 24.27 26.46
C LYS A 211 -39.08 24.68 26.61
N ALA A 212 -38.22 24.35 25.65
CA ALA A 212 -36.81 24.72 25.67
C ALA A 212 -36.60 26.23 25.49
N PHE A 213 -37.61 26.98 25.02
CA PHE A 213 -37.53 28.40 24.74
C PHE A 213 -38.56 29.22 25.52
N ASN A 214 -38.21 30.47 25.83
CA ASN A 214 -39.04 31.43 26.54
C ASN A 214 -39.72 32.42 25.58
N PHE A 215 -40.20 31.93 24.42
CA PHE A 215 -40.94 32.75 23.47
C PHE A 215 -42.38 33.01 23.96
N THR A 216 -42.88 34.21 23.68
CA THR A 216 -44.29 34.58 23.85
C THR A 216 -45.13 34.14 22.64
N GLU A 217 -46.46 34.12 22.77
CA GLU A 217 -47.38 33.77 21.68
C GLU A 217 -47.25 34.66 20.41
N ASP A 218 -46.72 35.89 20.55
CA ASP A 218 -46.44 36.76 19.40
C ASP A 218 -45.05 36.49 18.76
N GLY A 219 -44.30 35.55 19.33
CA GLY A 219 -42.99 35.10 18.86
C GLY A 219 -41.82 35.97 19.29
N SER A 220 -41.99 36.89 20.25
CA SER A 220 -40.90 37.65 20.87
C SER A 220 -40.44 37.01 22.18
N THR A 221 -39.45 37.60 22.87
CA THR A 221 -39.04 37.16 24.22
C THR A 221 -39.12 38.34 25.20
N ASP A 222 -39.57 38.06 26.42
CA ASP A 222 -39.55 39.01 27.55
C ASP A 222 -38.33 38.72 28.46
N GLY A 223 -37.13 38.75 27.87
CA GLY A 223 -35.87 38.43 28.55
C GLY A 223 -34.98 37.52 27.70
N ASP A 224 -34.17 36.72 28.39
CA ASP A 224 -33.33 35.71 27.75
C ASP A 224 -34.20 34.66 27.06
N VAL A 225 -33.87 34.35 25.82
CA VAL A 225 -34.62 33.38 25.00
C VAL A 225 -34.60 31.97 25.61
N MET A 226 -33.58 31.67 26.41
CA MET A 226 -33.38 30.42 27.15
C MET A 226 -32.70 30.72 28.49
N SER A 227 -33.00 29.93 29.53
CA SER A 227 -32.26 29.90 30.80
C SER A 227 -30.97 29.08 30.68
N GLU A 228 -30.10 29.17 31.69
CA GLU A 228 -28.89 28.33 31.77
C GLU A 228 -29.26 26.82 31.73
N ASP A 229 -30.29 26.40 32.46
CA ASP A 229 -30.77 25.01 32.46
C ASP A 229 -31.33 24.57 31.09
N GLN A 230 -32.05 25.46 30.39
CA GLN A 230 -32.55 25.18 29.03
C GLN A 230 -31.40 25.08 28.03
N ILE A 231 -30.36 25.91 28.16
CA ILE A 231 -29.16 25.83 27.31
C ILE A 231 -28.47 24.49 27.56
N SER A 232 -28.22 24.12 28.82
CA SER A 232 -27.59 22.85 29.20
C SER A 232 -28.38 21.63 28.71
N LEU A 233 -29.72 21.72 28.68
CA LEU A 233 -30.57 20.67 28.13
C LEU A 233 -30.35 20.54 26.61
N VAL A 234 -30.37 21.64 25.88
CA VAL A 234 -30.27 21.62 24.41
C VAL A 234 -28.88 21.21 23.95
N THR A 235 -27.82 21.66 24.63
CA THR A 235 -26.44 21.30 24.28
C THR A 235 -26.14 19.83 24.57
N SER A 236 -26.56 19.30 25.73
CA SER A 236 -26.41 17.87 26.04
C SER A 236 -27.25 16.99 25.10
N ALA A 237 -28.48 17.39 24.79
CA ALA A 237 -29.32 16.70 23.81
C ALA A 237 -28.71 16.69 22.40
N TYR A 238 -28.08 17.80 21.99
CA TYR A 238 -27.38 17.88 20.70
C TYR A 238 -26.18 16.95 20.64
N ALA A 239 -25.31 16.96 21.65
CA ALA A 239 -24.14 16.10 21.69
C ALA A 239 -24.54 14.62 21.59
N VAL A 240 -25.53 14.19 22.40
CA VAL A 240 -26.08 12.84 22.36
C VAL A 240 -26.70 12.49 21.00
N ALA A 241 -27.43 13.42 20.38
CA ALA A 241 -28.10 13.16 19.10
C ALA A 241 -27.15 13.19 17.89
N SER A 242 -25.98 13.81 18.02
CA SER A 242 -25.02 13.98 16.95
C SER A 242 -23.94 12.90 16.96
N ALA A 243 -23.64 12.35 18.15
CA ALA A 243 -22.69 11.27 18.30
C ALA A 243 -23.19 9.98 17.62
N THR A 244 -22.34 9.42 16.78
CA THR A 244 -22.49 8.16 16.06
C THR A 244 -21.79 7.00 16.77
N THR A 245 -21.04 7.31 17.84
CA THR A 245 -20.24 6.36 18.59
C THR A 245 -20.13 6.77 20.06
N ALA A 246 -19.69 5.85 20.91
CA ALA A 246 -19.48 6.13 22.32
C ALA A 246 -18.17 6.87 22.56
N SER A 247 -18.23 7.99 23.30
CA SER A 247 -17.06 8.75 23.76
C SER A 247 -17.29 9.27 25.17
N SER A 248 -16.21 9.54 25.92
CA SER A 248 -16.33 10.07 27.29
C SER A 248 -17.17 11.36 27.34
N GLU A 249 -16.99 12.26 26.37
CA GLU A 249 -17.74 13.51 26.24
C GLU A 249 -19.24 13.26 25.99
N THR A 250 -19.56 12.26 25.17
CA THR A 250 -20.95 11.87 24.90
C THR A 250 -21.59 11.21 26.13
N GLY A 251 -20.83 10.42 26.89
CA GLY A 251 -21.26 9.87 28.19
C GLY A 251 -21.60 10.98 29.19
N GLU A 252 -20.75 12.00 29.33
CA GLU A 252 -21.02 13.17 30.19
C GLU A 252 -22.26 13.97 29.72
N ALA A 253 -22.47 14.07 28.40
CA ALA A 253 -23.67 14.68 27.85
C ALA A 253 -24.94 13.87 28.17
N TYR A 254 -24.87 12.54 28.06
CA TYR A 254 -25.95 11.63 28.48
C TYR A 254 -26.33 11.83 29.96
N ASP A 255 -25.34 11.86 30.85
CA ASP A 255 -25.54 12.13 32.28
C ASP A 255 -26.21 13.48 32.54
N THR A 256 -25.72 14.52 31.86
CA THR A 256 -26.27 15.87 31.96
C THR A 256 -27.73 15.91 31.50
N TYR A 257 -28.02 15.25 30.38
CA TYR A 257 -29.37 15.15 29.82
C TYR A 257 -30.31 14.40 30.77
N PHE A 258 -29.88 13.22 31.23
CA PHE A 258 -30.63 12.38 32.16
C PHE A 258 -30.95 13.12 33.47
N ALA A 259 -29.94 13.72 34.10
CA ALA A 259 -30.10 14.47 35.34
C ALA A 259 -31.09 15.66 35.19
N THR A 260 -31.11 16.29 34.02
CA THR A 260 -32.00 17.43 33.72
C THR A 260 -33.43 16.98 33.45
N GLN A 261 -33.64 15.83 32.80
CA GLN A 261 -34.96 15.39 32.36
C GLN A 261 -35.67 14.45 33.34
N ILE A 262 -34.96 13.57 34.04
CA ILE A 262 -35.59 12.48 34.81
C ILE A 262 -36.54 12.98 35.91
N GLY A 263 -36.26 14.16 36.49
CA GLY A 263 -37.11 14.79 37.49
C GLY A 263 -38.44 15.32 36.94
N ASN A 264 -38.54 15.53 35.63
CA ASN A 264 -39.76 16.01 34.95
C ASN A 264 -40.67 14.87 34.49
N VAL A 265 -40.17 13.64 34.46
CA VAL A 265 -40.92 12.46 34.00
C VAL A 265 -42.00 12.10 35.02
N THR A 266 -43.24 12.02 34.56
CA THR A 266 -44.42 11.70 35.40
C THR A 266 -45.09 10.38 35.07
N SER A 267 -44.71 9.76 33.95
CA SER A 267 -45.25 8.48 33.52
C SER A 267 -44.25 7.67 32.71
N VAL A 268 -44.45 6.35 32.67
CA VAL A 268 -43.68 5.44 31.80
C VAL A 268 -43.83 5.82 30.33
N ASN A 269 -45.01 6.29 29.91
CA ASN A 269 -45.21 6.69 28.51
C ASN A 269 -44.38 7.93 28.14
N GLU A 270 -44.21 8.87 29.08
CA GLU A 270 -43.35 10.05 28.90
C GLU A 270 -41.88 9.63 28.85
N LEU A 271 -41.44 8.76 29.78
CA LEU A 271 -40.08 8.21 29.78
C LEU A 271 -39.73 7.51 28.47
N MET A 272 -40.61 6.62 28.02
CA MET A 272 -40.40 5.80 26.81
C MET A 272 -40.60 6.59 25.50
N SER A 273 -41.03 7.86 25.57
CA SER A 273 -41.15 8.74 24.40
C SER A 273 -39.88 9.53 24.10
N ASP A 274 -38.89 9.45 24.99
CA ASP A 274 -37.59 10.09 24.85
C ASP A 274 -36.52 9.04 24.57
N ASP A 275 -36.13 8.91 23.31
CA ASP A 275 -35.16 7.92 22.85
C ASP A 275 -33.81 8.03 23.57
N LYS A 276 -33.42 9.24 24.04
CA LYS A 276 -32.15 9.44 24.77
C LYS A 276 -32.24 8.89 26.18
N LEU A 277 -33.37 9.08 26.87
CA LEU A 277 -33.61 8.44 28.17
C LEU A 277 -33.70 6.93 28.03
N VAL A 278 -34.36 6.42 26.99
CA VAL A 278 -34.43 4.99 26.72
C VAL A 278 -33.03 4.42 26.44
N SER A 279 -32.22 5.08 25.62
CA SER A 279 -30.84 4.67 25.34
C SER A 279 -29.98 4.66 26.62
N TYR A 280 -30.08 5.71 27.44
CA TYR A 280 -29.40 5.77 28.74
C TYR A 280 -29.76 4.57 29.64
N LEU A 281 -31.04 4.22 29.72
CA LEU A 281 -31.50 3.06 30.50
C LEU A 281 -31.08 1.73 29.88
N ARG A 282 -31.03 1.64 28.55
CA ARG A 282 -30.51 0.45 27.89
C ARG A 282 -29.06 0.21 28.29
N THR A 283 -28.21 1.23 28.23
CA THR A 283 -26.82 1.12 28.69
C THR A 283 -26.73 0.83 30.19
N ALA A 284 -27.45 1.58 31.04
CA ALA A 284 -27.38 1.42 32.49
C ALA A 284 -27.76 0.01 32.98
N TYR A 285 -28.66 -0.66 32.26
CA TYR A 285 -29.17 -1.99 32.64
C TYR A 285 -28.75 -3.11 31.68
N GLY A 286 -27.79 -2.86 30.77
CA GLY A 286 -27.25 -3.86 29.85
C GLY A 286 -28.30 -4.45 28.90
N LEU A 287 -29.22 -3.62 28.42
CA LEU A 287 -30.30 -4.04 27.50
C LEU A 287 -29.83 -3.93 26.06
N THR A 288 -30.05 -4.99 25.30
CA THR A 288 -29.73 -5.07 23.87
C THR A 288 -30.96 -4.74 23.02
N ASP A 289 -30.79 -4.65 21.70
CA ASP A 289 -31.92 -4.50 20.77
C ASP A 289 -32.88 -5.70 20.76
N SER A 290 -32.46 -6.84 21.32
CA SER A 290 -33.34 -7.99 21.50
C SER A 290 -34.47 -7.71 22.51
N GLU A 291 -34.24 -6.82 23.48
CA GLU A 291 -35.24 -6.29 24.38
C GLU A 291 -36.04 -5.17 23.70
N THR A 292 -37.20 -5.50 23.12
CA THR A 292 -38.08 -4.47 22.53
C THR A 292 -38.58 -3.47 23.57
N ASP A 293 -38.84 -2.22 23.17
CA ASP A 293 -39.34 -1.16 24.07
C ASP A 293 -40.63 -1.52 24.81
N ASN A 294 -41.46 -2.38 24.21
CA ASN A 294 -42.66 -2.90 24.86
C ASN A 294 -42.35 -3.72 26.11
N PHE A 295 -41.24 -4.46 26.12
CA PHE A 295 -40.80 -5.23 27.27
C PHE A 295 -40.23 -4.31 28.36
N ILE A 296 -39.45 -3.30 27.98
CA ILE A 296 -38.95 -2.27 28.89
C ILE A 296 -40.13 -1.54 29.56
N SER A 297 -41.09 -1.07 28.78
CA SER A 297 -42.30 -0.41 29.28
C SER A 297 -43.12 -1.30 30.21
N ALA A 298 -43.24 -2.60 29.91
CA ALA A 298 -43.98 -3.54 30.74
C ALA A 298 -43.25 -3.85 32.06
N ALA A 299 -41.92 -3.97 32.05
CA ALA A 299 -41.11 -4.16 33.25
C ALA A 299 -41.23 -2.96 34.20
N LEU A 300 -41.15 -1.74 33.66
CA LEU A 300 -41.32 -0.51 34.46
C LEU A 300 -42.69 -0.44 35.17
N LYS A 301 -43.74 -1.05 34.61
CA LYS A 301 -45.10 -1.05 35.18
C LYS A 301 -45.39 -2.23 36.12
N SER A 302 -44.65 -3.33 36.04
CA SER A 302 -45.02 -4.57 36.75
C SER A 302 -43.82 -5.36 37.23
N ALA A 303 -43.67 -5.45 38.56
CA ALA A 303 -42.65 -6.27 39.22
C ALA A 303 -42.71 -7.75 38.78
N ASP A 304 -43.91 -8.32 38.62
CA ASP A 304 -44.07 -9.71 38.18
C ASP A 304 -43.59 -9.92 36.74
N VAL A 305 -43.81 -8.94 35.85
CA VAL A 305 -43.31 -8.99 34.48
C VAL A 305 -41.80 -8.82 34.47
N ALA A 306 -41.29 -7.82 35.20
CA ALA A 306 -39.87 -7.54 35.34
C ALA A 306 -39.09 -8.79 35.81
N ASP A 307 -39.56 -9.46 36.87
CA ASP A 307 -38.95 -10.71 37.36
C ASP A 307 -38.98 -11.83 36.31
N ALA A 308 -40.07 -11.95 35.55
CA ALA A 308 -40.22 -12.98 34.54
C ALA A 308 -39.28 -12.81 33.33
N ILE A 309 -38.87 -11.57 33.02
CA ILE A 309 -37.97 -11.26 31.89
C ILE A 309 -36.58 -10.81 32.31
N GLY A 310 -36.26 -10.85 33.62
CA GLY A 310 -34.93 -10.52 34.14
C GLY A 310 -34.62 -9.04 34.29
N LEU A 311 -35.64 -8.17 34.34
CA LEU A 311 -35.51 -6.71 34.44
C LEU A 311 -35.93 -6.14 35.80
N SER A 312 -35.80 -6.93 36.88
CA SER A 312 -36.18 -6.50 38.23
C SER A 312 -35.39 -5.28 38.71
N ASP A 313 -34.09 -5.20 38.38
CA ASP A 313 -33.24 -4.06 38.76
C ASP A 313 -33.69 -2.76 38.08
N LEU A 314 -34.15 -2.84 36.82
CA LEU A 314 -34.78 -1.72 36.13
C LEU A 314 -36.10 -1.32 36.80
N HIS A 315 -36.95 -2.28 37.18
CA HIS A 315 -38.21 -1.98 37.85
C HIS A 315 -37.99 -1.28 39.21
N ASP A 316 -37.10 -1.83 40.04
CA ASP A 316 -36.81 -1.33 41.39
C ASP A 316 -36.14 0.06 41.38
N ALA A 317 -35.56 0.45 40.24
CA ALA A 317 -34.97 1.77 40.05
C ALA A 317 -36.00 2.90 39.88
N PHE A 318 -37.28 2.59 39.64
CA PHE A 318 -38.33 3.56 39.35
C PHE A 318 -39.53 3.43 40.29
N ASN A 319 -40.28 4.53 40.47
CA ASN A 319 -41.40 4.62 41.41
C ASN A 319 -42.78 4.67 40.73
N PHE A 320 -42.93 4.12 39.52
CA PHE A 320 -44.20 4.08 38.80
C PHE A 320 -45.18 3.03 39.37
N ASP A 321 -46.48 3.29 39.25
CA ASP A 321 -47.54 2.34 39.58
C ASP A 321 -47.85 1.36 38.43
N GLU A 322 -48.84 0.46 38.64
CA GLU A 322 -49.24 -0.55 37.65
C GLU A 322 -49.84 0.07 36.37
N GLU A 323 -50.34 1.31 36.44
CA GLU A 323 -50.81 2.09 35.31
C GLU A 323 -49.66 2.85 34.60
N GLY A 324 -48.48 2.87 35.20
CA GLY A 324 -47.30 3.58 34.71
C GLY A 324 -47.31 5.06 35.01
N ALA A 325 -48.02 5.50 36.05
CA ALA A 325 -48.06 6.87 36.54
C ALA A 325 -47.34 7.00 37.90
N LEU A 326 -47.03 8.23 38.32
CA LEU A 326 -46.53 8.52 39.66
C LEU A 326 -47.65 8.86 40.63
N ALA A 327 -47.50 8.45 41.88
CA ALA A 327 -48.36 8.92 42.96
C ALA A 327 -48.07 10.40 43.30
N ASP A 328 -49.08 11.09 43.85
CA ASP A 328 -48.98 12.52 44.20
C ASP A 328 -47.78 12.82 45.12
N GLY A 329 -46.80 13.56 44.60
CA GLY A 329 -45.62 14.00 45.33
C GLY A 329 -44.41 13.07 45.24
N ASP A 330 -44.51 11.96 44.53
CA ASP A 330 -43.39 11.08 44.19
C ASP A 330 -42.67 11.58 42.93
N THR A 331 -41.43 11.12 42.76
CA THR A 331 -40.58 11.38 41.58
C THR A 331 -40.30 10.06 40.86
N ALA A 332 -40.05 10.12 39.54
CA ALA A 332 -39.73 8.92 38.74
C ALA A 332 -38.63 8.07 39.39
N GLN A 333 -37.60 8.76 39.89
CA GLN A 333 -36.54 8.18 40.73
C GLN A 333 -36.28 9.07 41.95
N THR A 334 -35.88 8.44 43.06
CA THR A 334 -35.31 9.12 44.23
C THR A 334 -33.86 9.51 43.97
N SER A 335 -33.28 10.39 44.80
CA SER A 335 -31.86 10.76 44.66
C SER A 335 -30.89 9.58 44.78
N ASP A 336 -31.21 8.58 45.61
CA ASP A 336 -30.41 7.36 45.75
C ASP A 336 -30.54 6.47 44.50
N GLN A 337 -31.75 6.37 43.92
CA GLN A 337 -31.98 5.64 42.65
C GLN A 337 -31.25 6.31 41.48
N ILE A 338 -31.33 7.65 41.35
CA ILE A 338 -30.59 8.39 40.31
C ILE A 338 -29.09 8.11 40.41
N THR A 339 -28.53 8.19 41.63
CA THR A 339 -27.11 7.91 41.86
C THR A 339 -26.73 6.48 41.44
N ALA A 340 -27.60 5.50 41.71
CA ALA A 340 -27.36 4.11 41.35
C ALA A 340 -27.48 3.88 39.83
N THR A 341 -28.48 4.48 39.18
CA THR A 341 -28.66 4.38 37.72
C THR A 341 -27.51 5.05 36.97
N THR A 342 -27.07 6.25 37.40
CA THR A 342 -25.90 6.91 36.80
C THR A 342 -24.64 6.10 36.98
N ALA A 343 -24.36 5.55 38.17
CA ALA A 343 -23.19 4.70 38.37
C ALA A 343 -23.20 3.44 37.48
N ALA A 344 -24.38 2.84 37.25
CA ALA A 344 -24.51 1.69 36.36
C ALA A 344 -24.38 2.08 34.87
N PHE A 345 -24.88 3.26 34.49
CA PHE A 345 -24.64 3.84 33.17
C PHE A 345 -23.14 4.04 32.94
N ASP A 346 -22.45 4.75 33.82
CA ASP A 346 -21.02 5.05 33.69
C ASP A 346 -20.19 3.78 33.51
N GLU A 347 -20.43 2.76 34.35
CA GLU A 347 -19.71 1.48 34.29
C GLU A 347 -19.91 0.77 32.94
N ASN A 348 -21.15 0.71 32.43
CA ASN A 348 -21.44 0.03 31.17
C ASN A 348 -21.06 0.87 29.95
N TYR A 349 -21.14 2.20 30.04
CA TYR A 349 -20.79 3.10 28.95
C TYR A 349 -19.28 3.14 28.75
N GLU A 350 -18.46 3.05 29.81
CA GLU A 350 -17.01 2.89 29.70
C GLU A 350 -16.63 1.62 28.91
N VAL A 351 -17.37 0.52 29.07
CA VAL A 351 -17.17 -0.71 28.27
C VAL A 351 -17.49 -0.47 26.80
N LEU A 352 -18.56 0.27 26.49
CA LEU A 352 -18.92 0.60 25.10
C LEU A 352 -17.86 1.48 24.42
N VAL A 353 -17.33 2.47 25.15
CA VAL A 353 -16.20 3.30 24.68
C VAL A 353 -14.99 2.41 24.37
N ALA A 354 -14.68 1.48 25.29
CA ALA A 354 -13.57 0.55 25.13
C ALA A 354 -13.75 -0.34 23.88
N ASN A 355 -14.93 -0.91 23.66
CA ASN A 355 -15.16 -1.80 22.53
C ASN A 355 -15.11 -1.10 21.16
N THR A 356 -15.27 0.23 21.15
CA THR A 356 -15.36 0.98 19.89
C THR A 356 -14.03 1.60 19.45
N SER A 357 -13.22 2.12 20.37
CA SER A 357 -12.07 3.00 20.02
C SER A 357 -10.73 2.53 20.58
N THR A 358 -10.60 1.27 20.99
CA THR A 358 -9.37 0.76 21.64
C THR A 358 -8.45 -0.04 20.72
N GLU A 359 -7.24 -0.29 21.26
CA GLU A 359 -6.25 -1.24 20.75
C GLU A 359 -6.88 -2.61 20.42
N ASP A 360 -7.87 -3.08 21.21
CA ASP A 360 -8.55 -4.36 20.96
C ASP A 360 -9.35 -4.33 19.63
N ALA A 361 -10.05 -3.23 19.34
CA ALA A 361 -10.79 -3.08 18.09
C ALA A 361 -9.85 -3.00 16.88
N THR A 362 -8.76 -2.23 16.99
CA THR A 362 -7.76 -2.12 15.91
C THR A 362 -6.99 -3.43 15.71
N ASP A 363 -6.69 -4.17 16.77
CA ASP A 363 -6.03 -5.48 16.72
C ASP A 363 -6.95 -6.55 16.10
N ASN A 364 -8.24 -6.53 16.45
CA ASN A 364 -9.24 -7.40 15.82
C ASN A 364 -9.31 -7.13 14.32
N TYR A 365 -9.40 -5.85 13.92
CA TYR A 365 -9.38 -5.47 12.51
C TYR A 365 -8.12 -5.99 11.80
N ALA A 366 -6.93 -5.72 12.34
CA ALA A 366 -5.65 -6.11 11.76
C ALA A 366 -5.51 -7.63 11.63
N THR A 367 -6.04 -8.38 12.60
CA THR A 367 -6.02 -9.85 12.61
C THR A 367 -6.99 -10.42 11.57
N ARG A 368 -8.25 -9.97 11.58
CA ARG A 368 -9.28 -10.49 10.67
C ARG A 368 -8.98 -10.12 9.23
N ILE A 369 -8.58 -8.88 8.94
CA ILE A 369 -8.32 -8.43 7.56
C ILE A 369 -7.19 -9.21 6.88
N ALA A 370 -6.20 -9.69 7.64
CA ALA A 370 -5.12 -10.55 7.13
C ALA A 370 -5.60 -11.93 6.66
N SER A 371 -6.76 -12.38 7.15
CA SER A 371 -7.38 -13.65 6.77
C SER A 371 -8.40 -13.54 5.64
N VAL A 372 -8.82 -12.31 5.29
CA VAL A 372 -9.84 -12.05 4.27
C VAL A 372 -9.32 -12.45 2.88
N THR A 373 -10.06 -13.32 2.20
CA THR A 373 -9.75 -13.73 0.82
C THR A 373 -10.79 -13.27 -0.20
N SER A 374 -11.91 -12.73 0.27
CA SER A 374 -12.99 -12.22 -0.57
C SER A 374 -13.81 -11.13 0.13
N ILE A 375 -14.62 -10.39 -0.63
CA ILE A 375 -15.63 -9.48 -0.07
C ILE A 375 -16.66 -10.24 0.79
N ASP A 376 -16.91 -11.52 0.50
CA ASP A 376 -17.77 -12.35 1.36
C ASP A 376 -17.17 -12.45 2.76
N ASP A 377 -15.88 -12.79 2.86
CA ASP A 377 -15.16 -12.91 4.14
C ASP A 377 -15.11 -11.55 4.87
N PHE A 378 -14.88 -10.45 4.14
CA PHE A 378 -14.82 -9.10 4.72
C PHE A 378 -16.15 -8.64 5.36
N LEU A 379 -17.29 -9.15 4.88
CA LEU A 379 -18.61 -8.75 5.35
C LEU A 379 -19.20 -9.70 6.41
N VAL A 380 -18.47 -10.75 6.80
CA VAL A 380 -18.84 -11.67 7.88
C VAL A 380 -18.83 -10.94 9.21
N SER A 381 -19.92 -11.05 9.96
CA SER A 381 -20.00 -10.47 11.32
C SER A 381 -18.98 -11.07 12.27
N ASN A 382 -18.61 -10.32 13.30
CA ASN A 382 -17.90 -10.86 14.47
C ASN A 382 -18.69 -12.05 15.05
N ASP A 383 -19.98 -11.86 15.36
CA ASP A 383 -20.94 -12.89 15.84
C ASP A 383 -21.03 -14.19 15.01
N ASP A 384 -20.61 -14.16 13.74
CA ASP A 384 -20.73 -15.27 12.80
C ASP A 384 -19.38 -15.99 12.55
N ASP A 385 -18.30 -15.57 13.22
CA ASP A 385 -16.98 -16.17 13.08
C ASP A 385 -16.66 -17.27 14.13
N ASP A 386 -15.40 -17.63 14.30
CA ASP A 386 -14.97 -18.73 15.19
C ASP A 386 -14.42 -18.20 16.55
N ASP A 387 -14.43 -16.88 16.78
CA ASP A 387 -13.79 -16.18 17.90
C ASP A 387 -14.78 -15.29 18.69
N ASP A 388 -15.57 -15.92 19.57
CA ASP A 388 -16.56 -15.25 20.44
C ASP A 388 -15.97 -14.08 21.31
N ASP A 389 -14.64 -13.94 21.43
CA ASP A 389 -14.02 -12.86 22.20
C ASP A 389 -14.14 -11.49 21.46
N ASN A 390 -14.49 -11.47 20.17
CA ASN A 390 -14.62 -10.26 19.35
C ASN A 390 -16.08 -9.83 19.07
N ASP A 391 -17.08 -10.58 19.53
CA ASP A 391 -18.51 -10.36 19.24
C ASP A 391 -18.96 -8.94 19.59
N ASP A 392 -18.45 -8.37 20.69
CA ASP A 392 -18.80 -7.03 21.16
C ASP A 392 -17.95 -5.90 20.52
N LEU A 393 -16.99 -6.22 19.64
CA LEU A 393 -16.11 -5.25 18.97
C LEU A 393 -16.74 -4.73 17.66
N ALA A 394 -16.22 -3.61 17.16
CA ALA A 394 -16.66 -3.04 15.90
C ALA A 394 -16.45 -3.98 14.70
N GLU A 395 -17.40 -3.99 13.76
CA GLU A 395 -17.34 -4.80 12.56
C GLU A 395 -16.33 -4.23 11.54
N LEU A 396 -15.59 -5.10 10.84
CA LEU A 396 -14.55 -4.66 9.89
C LEU A 396 -15.05 -3.65 8.88
N TRP A 397 -16.21 -3.92 8.28
CA TRP A 397 -16.77 -3.07 7.24
C TRP A 397 -17.30 -1.74 7.79
N GLU A 398 -17.75 -1.70 9.04
CA GLU A 398 -18.23 -0.48 9.71
C GLU A 398 -17.05 0.40 10.11
N MET A 399 -16.01 -0.19 10.71
CA MET A 399 -14.74 0.50 10.97
C MET A 399 -14.17 1.10 9.71
N ALA A 400 -14.14 0.32 8.63
CA ALA A 400 -13.63 0.79 7.35
C ALA A 400 -14.48 1.90 6.73
N LEU A 401 -15.80 1.92 6.91
CA LEU A 401 -16.63 3.03 6.43
C LEU A 401 -16.39 4.29 7.25
N ARG A 402 -16.32 4.15 8.59
CA ARG A 402 -16.06 5.26 9.51
C ARG A 402 -14.71 5.92 9.25
N ALA A 403 -13.66 5.14 8.97
CA ALA A 403 -12.34 5.66 8.60
C ALA A 403 -12.36 6.60 7.37
N TYR A 404 -13.41 6.54 6.55
CA TYR A 404 -13.60 7.41 5.39
C TYR A 404 -14.77 8.38 5.56
N ASP A 405 -15.20 8.65 6.80
CA ASP A 405 -16.31 9.55 7.14
C ASP A 405 -17.63 9.12 6.46
N ILE A 406 -17.88 7.81 6.42
CA ILE A 406 -19.12 7.25 5.90
C ILE A 406 -19.88 6.61 7.06
N ASP A 407 -21.08 7.12 7.32
CA ASP A 407 -22.02 6.56 8.30
C ASP A 407 -22.38 5.11 7.89
N PRO A 408 -22.03 4.09 8.70
CA PRO A 408 -22.34 2.70 8.41
C PRO A 408 -23.84 2.41 8.25
N ASP A 409 -24.71 3.15 8.95
CA ASP A 409 -26.17 2.99 8.86
C ASP A 409 -26.74 3.58 7.56
N SER A 410 -25.99 4.46 6.91
CA SER A 410 -26.38 5.06 5.64
C SER A 410 -26.22 4.13 4.43
N VAL A 411 -25.50 3.01 4.59
CA VAL A 411 -25.16 2.09 3.49
C VAL A 411 -25.42 0.63 3.85
N SER A 412 -26.14 -0.09 3.00
CA SER A 412 -26.32 -1.53 3.22
C SER A 412 -25.05 -2.33 2.90
N LYS A 413 -24.83 -3.48 3.56
CA LYS A 413 -23.79 -4.47 3.18
C LYS A 413 -23.80 -4.79 1.66
N SER A 414 -24.98 -4.73 1.02
CA SER A 414 -25.13 -4.92 -0.43
C SER A 414 -24.56 -3.78 -1.28
N GLU A 415 -24.59 -2.55 -0.78
CA GLU A 415 -24.02 -1.37 -1.41
C GLU A 415 -22.51 -1.32 -1.19
N VAL A 416 -22.04 -1.65 0.02
CA VAL A 416 -20.61 -1.81 0.33
C VAL A 416 -19.97 -2.81 -0.64
N ARG A 417 -20.60 -3.97 -0.85
CA ARG A 417 -20.15 -4.93 -1.87
C ARG A 417 -20.03 -4.32 -3.27
N LYS A 418 -21.06 -3.62 -3.75
CA LYS A 418 -21.02 -3.00 -5.09
C LYS A 418 -19.95 -1.92 -5.20
N ILE A 419 -19.68 -1.20 -4.12
CA ILE A 419 -18.57 -0.23 -4.06
C ILE A 419 -17.26 -1.00 -4.23
N LEU A 420 -17.02 -2.02 -3.41
CA LEU A 420 -15.79 -2.85 -3.43
C LEU A 420 -15.58 -3.64 -4.75
N GLU A 421 -16.64 -4.06 -5.44
CA GLU A 421 -16.56 -4.71 -6.77
C GLU A 421 -16.30 -3.69 -7.91
N SER A 422 -16.46 -2.39 -7.65
CA SER A 422 -16.32 -1.36 -8.70
C SER A 422 -14.86 -1.05 -9.02
N ASP A 423 -14.59 -0.77 -10.30
CA ASP A 423 -13.33 -0.18 -10.73
C ASP A 423 -13.33 1.34 -10.46
N PRO A 424 -12.47 1.85 -9.55
CA PRO A 424 -12.41 3.28 -9.25
C PRO A 424 -11.82 4.12 -10.41
N SER A 425 -11.15 3.49 -11.38
CA SER A 425 -10.58 4.18 -12.55
C SER A 425 -11.60 4.37 -13.69
N ASP A 426 -12.64 3.51 -13.77
CA ASP A 426 -13.71 3.70 -14.73
C ASP A 426 -14.69 4.77 -14.24
N SER A 427 -14.68 5.94 -14.89
CA SER A 427 -15.61 7.05 -14.65
C SER A 427 -17.12 6.68 -14.69
N LYS A 428 -17.47 5.51 -15.25
CA LYS A 428 -18.84 4.97 -15.33
C LYS A 428 -19.15 3.86 -14.33
N SER A 429 -18.19 3.47 -13.49
CA SER A 429 -18.39 2.45 -12.46
C SER A 429 -19.42 2.88 -11.41
N TYR A 430 -19.90 1.93 -10.62
CA TYR A 430 -20.91 2.21 -9.61
C TYR A 430 -20.37 3.19 -8.55
N VAL A 431 -19.15 2.98 -8.04
CA VAL A 431 -18.52 3.90 -7.07
C VAL A 431 -18.43 5.34 -7.62
N ASN A 432 -17.98 5.53 -8.87
CA ASN A 432 -17.91 6.84 -9.52
C ASN A 432 -19.30 7.45 -9.82
N SER A 433 -20.36 6.65 -9.83
CA SER A 433 -21.73 7.11 -10.04
C SER A 433 -22.34 7.77 -8.80
N LEU A 434 -21.81 7.47 -7.61
CA LEU A 434 -22.26 8.04 -6.33
C LEU A 434 -21.91 9.52 -6.19
N LYS A 435 -20.88 10.00 -6.92
CA LYS A 435 -20.42 11.42 -6.90
C LYS A 435 -19.99 11.90 -5.52
N ASP A 436 -19.42 11.00 -4.74
CA ASP A 436 -18.83 11.26 -3.44
C ASP A 436 -17.45 10.60 -3.41
N ASP A 437 -16.42 11.43 -3.24
CA ASP A 437 -15.02 11.02 -3.29
C ASP A 437 -14.65 10.11 -2.11
N ARG A 438 -15.39 10.15 -1.00
CA ARG A 438 -15.19 9.27 0.16
C ARG A 438 -15.38 7.81 -0.20
N PHE A 439 -16.39 7.47 -1.01
CA PHE A 439 -16.58 6.09 -1.50
C PHE A 439 -15.48 5.65 -2.45
N VAL A 440 -14.91 6.57 -3.23
CA VAL A 440 -13.77 6.28 -4.11
C VAL A 440 -12.52 6.01 -3.28
N ALA A 441 -12.29 6.79 -2.23
CA ALA A 441 -11.18 6.61 -1.29
C ALA A 441 -11.32 5.29 -0.53
N PHE A 442 -12.50 5.01 0.05
CA PHE A 442 -12.84 3.72 0.67
C PHE A 442 -12.57 2.55 -0.28
N ARG A 443 -12.99 2.64 -1.55
CA ARG A 443 -12.72 1.58 -2.53
C ARG A 443 -11.22 1.34 -2.76
N LYS A 444 -10.42 2.40 -2.83
CA LYS A 444 -8.98 2.33 -3.06
C LYS A 444 -8.20 1.75 -1.86
N ALA A 445 -8.82 1.73 -0.68
CA ALA A 445 -8.24 1.14 0.52
C ALA A 445 -8.10 -0.39 0.44
N PHE A 446 -8.73 -1.05 -0.55
CA PHE A 446 -8.79 -2.50 -0.66
C PHE A 446 -8.37 -3.04 -2.03
N ASN A 447 -7.83 -4.26 -2.04
CA ASN A 447 -7.33 -4.94 -3.24
C ASN A 447 -8.24 -6.08 -3.70
N PHE A 448 -9.55 -5.83 -3.84
CA PHE A 448 -10.48 -6.79 -4.45
C PHE A 448 -10.55 -6.63 -5.97
N ASP A 449 -10.84 -7.71 -6.71
CA ASP A 449 -11.23 -7.62 -8.12
C ASP A 449 -12.75 -7.42 -8.29
N SER A 450 -13.20 -7.34 -9.55
CA SER A 450 -14.62 -7.18 -9.88
C SER A 450 -15.49 -8.41 -9.55
N SER A 451 -14.88 -9.55 -9.23
CA SER A 451 -15.57 -10.76 -8.76
C SER A 451 -15.66 -10.79 -7.22
N GLY A 452 -14.92 -9.91 -6.56
CA GLY A 452 -14.82 -9.82 -5.11
C GLY A 452 -13.72 -10.68 -4.49
N ASP A 453 -12.81 -11.24 -5.28
CA ASP A 453 -11.66 -12.00 -4.77
C ASP A 453 -10.48 -11.06 -4.49
N VAL A 454 -9.64 -11.39 -3.49
CA VAL A 454 -8.40 -10.62 -3.26
C VAL A 454 -7.43 -10.72 -4.43
N THR A 455 -6.71 -9.64 -4.67
CA THR A 455 -5.70 -9.49 -5.71
C THR A 455 -4.37 -9.04 -5.14
N VAL A 456 -3.37 -8.98 -6.02
CA VAL A 456 -2.07 -8.43 -5.69
C VAL A 456 -2.24 -6.94 -5.43
N PRO A 457 -1.71 -6.41 -4.31
CA PRO A 457 -1.75 -4.97 -4.04
C PRO A 457 -1.18 -4.16 -5.19
N LEU A 458 -1.89 -3.08 -5.53
CA LEU A 458 -1.47 -2.18 -6.58
C LEU A 458 -0.49 -1.16 -6.01
N GLN A 459 0.81 -1.41 -6.19
CA GLN A 459 1.91 -0.60 -5.65
C GLN A 459 2.81 -0.06 -6.76
N ALA A 460 3.56 1.02 -6.47
CA ALA A 460 4.52 1.62 -7.40
C ALA A 460 5.57 0.63 -7.90
N MET A 461 6.01 -0.29 -7.04
CA MET A 461 6.78 -1.48 -7.40
C MET A 461 6.12 -2.67 -6.71
N SER A 462 6.07 -3.82 -7.38
CA SER A 462 5.59 -5.05 -6.73
C SER A 462 6.57 -5.50 -5.64
N GLU A 463 6.05 -6.16 -4.60
CA GLU A 463 6.83 -6.61 -3.43
C GLU A 463 8.08 -7.39 -3.84
N SER A 464 7.95 -8.32 -4.78
CA SER A 464 9.10 -9.10 -5.24
C SER A 464 10.18 -8.27 -5.94
N VAL A 465 9.81 -7.17 -6.62
CA VAL A 465 10.76 -6.25 -7.27
C VAL A 465 11.46 -5.40 -6.22
N VAL A 466 10.73 -4.96 -5.19
CA VAL A 466 11.32 -4.25 -4.04
C VAL A 466 12.37 -5.13 -3.36
N ASP A 467 12.07 -6.41 -3.17
CA ASP A 467 13.01 -7.38 -2.60
C ASP A 467 14.24 -7.61 -3.46
N ASP A 468 14.08 -7.71 -4.78
CA ASP A 468 15.21 -7.83 -5.72
C ASP A 468 16.11 -6.59 -5.62
N TYR A 469 15.54 -5.39 -5.65
CA TYR A 469 16.29 -4.13 -5.51
C TYR A 469 17.00 -4.04 -4.15
N ALA A 470 16.35 -4.47 -3.07
CA ALA A 470 16.97 -4.55 -1.75
C ALA A 470 18.17 -5.50 -1.72
N ALA A 471 18.03 -6.68 -2.33
CA ALA A 471 19.10 -7.66 -2.43
C ALA A 471 20.27 -7.13 -3.26
N TYR A 472 20.00 -6.53 -4.43
CA TYR A 472 21.02 -5.95 -5.30
C TYR A 472 21.75 -4.79 -4.63
N TYR A 473 21.02 -3.86 -4.01
CA TYR A 473 21.61 -2.75 -3.25
C TYR A 473 22.55 -3.27 -2.16
N LYS A 474 22.07 -4.19 -1.32
CA LYS A 474 22.87 -4.78 -0.23
C LYS A 474 24.10 -5.47 -0.78
N GLN A 475 23.96 -6.30 -1.82
CA GLN A 475 25.08 -6.97 -2.49
C GLN A 475 26.09 -5.96 -3.04
N ASN A 476 25.65 -4.86 -3.65
CA ASN A 476 26.52 -3.80 -4.18
C ASN A 476 27.34 -3.13 -3.07
N LYS A 477 26.76 -2.90 -1.89
CA LYS A 477 27.45 -2.28 -0.75
C LYS A 477 28.46 -3.20 -0.08
N ILE A 478 28.21 -4.50 -0.04
CA ILE A 478 28.99 -5.42 0.82
C ILE A 478 29.97 -6.34 0.06
N ARG A 479 29.82 -6.51 -1.26
CA ARG A 479 30.52 -7.57 -2.04
C ARG A 479 32.04 -7.63 -1.91
N TYR A 480 32.70 -6.54 -1.52
CA TYR A 480 34.16 -6.46 -1.39
C TYR A 480 34.67 -6.31 0.04
N LEU A 481 33.77 -6.41 1.03
CA LEU A 481 34.06 -6.16 2.43
C LEU A 481 34.20 -7.48 3.19
N GLU A 482 35.06 -7.47 4.20
CA GLU A 482 35.27 -8.60 5.12
C GLU A 482 35.35 -8.10 6.56
N GLY A 483 35.14 -9.00 7.53
CA GLY A 483 35.32 -8.69 8.96
C GLY A 483 34.40 -7.58 9.46
N ASP A 484 34.93 -6.67 10.29
CA ASP A 484 34.14 -5.61 10.94
C ASP A 484 33.56 -4.62 9.92
N GLU A 485 34.28 -4.31 8.83
CA GLU A 485 33.80 -3.43 7.76
C GLU A 485 32.57 -4.02 7.03
N LEU A 486 32.56 -5.34 6.84
CA LEU A 486 31.41 -6.05 6.27
C LEU A 486 30.20 -5.94 7.20
N THR A 487 30.39 -6.12 8.51
CA THR A 487 29.31 -6.01 9.48
C THR A 487 28.74 -4.60 9.51
N GLU A 488 29.57 -3.57 9.63
CA GLU A 488 29.12 -2.17 9.64
C GLU A 488 28.38 -1.77 8.36
N ALA A 489 28.88 -2.18 7.19
CA ALA A 489 28.23 -1.90 5.91
C ALA A 489 26.93 -2.71 5.72
N THR A 490 26.86 -3.92 6.28
CA THR A 490 25.63 -4.74 6.27
C THR A 490 24.55 -4.04 7.08
N ASP A 491 24.87 -3.59 8.30
CA ASP A 491 23.93 -2.90 9.17
C ASP A 491 23.44 -1.59 8.51
N ALA A 492 24.36 -0.79 7.93
CA ALA A 492 24.00 0.42 7.22
C ALA A 492 23.13 0.15 5.96
N ALA A 493 23.42 -0.93 5.22
CA ALA A 493 22.60 -1.32 4.08
C ALA A 493 21.20 -1.78 4.52
N ASP A 494 21.09 -2.48 5.65
CA ASP A 494 19.81 -2.90 6.21
C ASP A 494 18.93 -1.70 6.63
N GLU A 495 19.53 -0.64 7.20
CA GLU A 495 18.81 0.62 7.48
C GLU A 495 18.24 1.27 6.20
N GLU A 496 19.01 1.29 5.10
CA GLU A 496 18.56 1.83 3.81
C GLU A 496 17.49 0.94 3.16
N VAL A 497 17.61 -0.39 3.27
CA VAL A 497 16.62 -1.36 2.78
C VAL A 497 15.29 -1.19 3.52
N THR A 498 15.31 -1.02 4.83
CA THR A 498 14.10 -0.75 5.62
C THR A 498 13.42 0.53 5.14
N TYR A 499 14.17 1.63 5.00
CA TYR A 499 13.63 2.88 4.47
C TYR A 499 13.04 2.71 3.07
N PHE A 500 13.76 2.04 2.17
CA PHE A 500 13.32 1.81 0.80
C PHE A 500 12.00 1.05 0.77
N ARG A 501 11.87 -0.04 1.53
CA ARG A 501 10.63 -0.83 1.63
C ARG A 501 9.45 -0.03 2.16
N GLU A 502 9.64 0.64 3.29
CA GLU A 502 8.58 1.40 3.96
C GLU A 502 8.10 2.57 3.07
N GLN A 503 9.01 3.37 2.54
CA GLN A 503 8.63 4.53 1.74
C GLN A 503 8.10 4.12 0.36
N MET A 504 8.66 3.12 -0.32
CA MET A 504 8.14 2.65 -1.61
C MET A 504 6.70 2.17 -1.52
N ALA A 505 6.28 1.60 -0.39
CA ALA A 505 4.90 1.17 -0.18
C ALA A 505 3.91 2.35 -0.10
N THR A 506 4.39 3.57 0.16
CA THR A 506 3.57 4.80 0.20
C THR A 506 3.51 5.55 -1.13
N ILE A 507 4.44 5.27 -2.05
CA ILE A 507 4.52 5.98 -3.34
C ILE A 507 3.33 5.61 -4.22
N THR A 508 2.61 6.63 -4.70
CA THR A 508 1.47 6.46 -5.62
C THR A 508 1.69 7.07 -6.99
N THR A 509 2.72 7.91 -7.15
CA THR A 509 3.07 8.54 -8.42
C THR A 509 4.57 8.57 -8.68
N ALA A 510 4.94 8.64 -9.97
CA ALA A 510 6.33 8.83 -10.37
C ALA A 510 6.92 10.15 -9.82
N SER A 511 6.09 11.20 -9.69
CA SER A 511 6.54 12.48 -9.13
C SER A 511 6.88 12.39 -7.65
N GLU A 512 6.14 11.60 -6.87
CA GLU A 512 6.46 11.34 -5.45
C GLU A 512 7.78 10.58 -5.32
N PHE A 513 7.98 9.52 -6.12
CA PHE A 513 9.25 8.79 -6.15
C PHE A 513 10.43 9.72 -6.50
N LEU A 514 10.30 10.51 -7.56
CA LEU A 514 11.36 11.40 -8.03
C LEU A 514 11.64 12.57 -7.09
N ALA A 515 10.72 12.89 -6.17
CA ALA A 515 10.92 13.91 -5.14
C ALA A 515 11.75 13.40 -3.95
N ASP A 516 11.88 12.07 -3.79
CA ASP A 516 12.71 11.45 -2.75
C ASP A 516 14.08 11.07 -3.31
N ASP A 517 15.06 11.96 -3.11
CA ASP A 517 16.45 11.75 -3.55
C ASP A 517 17.07 10.46 -2.98
N ARG A 518 16.62 10.00 -1.80
CA ARG A 518 17.14 8.79 -1.15
C ARG A 518 16.60 7.54 -1.84
N LEU A 519 15.31 7.50 -2.17
CA LEU A 519 14.72 6.41 -2.96
C LEU A 519 15.30 6.33 -4.37
N VAL A 520 15.46 7.49 -5.03
CA VAL A 520 16.08 7.56 -6.36
C VAL A 520 17.51 7.03 -6.33
N SER A 521 18.31 7.48 -5.36
CA SER A 521 19.70 7.03 -5.21
C SER A 521 19.78 5.53 -4.95
N PHE A 522 18.93 5.00 -4.07
CA PHE A 522 18.85 3.57 -3.78
C PHE A 522 18.54 2.77 -5.05
N ALA A 523 17.53 3.16 -5.81
CA ALA A 523 17.10 2.44 -7.01
C ALA A 523 18.17 2.45 -8.12
N LEU A 524 18.85 3.59 -8.31
CA LEU A 524 19.98 3.71 -9.23
C LEU A 524 21.14 2.80 -8.80
N GLU A 525 21.55 2.88 -7.54
CA GLU A 525 22.65 2.07 -7.01
C GLU A 525 22.34 0.58 -7.04
N ALA A 526 21.09 0.16 -6.80
CA ALA A 526 20.65 -1.23 -6.94
C ALA A 526 20.87 -1.75 -8.37
N LYS A 527 20.58 -0.93 -9.39
CA LYS A 527 20.87 -1.23 -10.81
C LYS A 527 22.33 -0.97 -11.20
N GLY A 528 23.20 -0.63 -10.25
CA GLY A 528 24.62 -0.35 -10.48
C GLY A 528 24.87 0.91 -11.31
N LEU A 529 23.92 1.85 -11.29
CA LEU A 529 24.02 3.17 -11.89
C LEU A 529 24.55 4.15 -10.83
N ASP A 530 25.45 5.04 -11.24
CA ASP A 530 25.97 6.09 -10.36
C ASP A 530 24.93 7.24 -10.29
N PRO A 531 24.37 7.56 -9.10
CA PRO A 531 23.43 8.66 -8.95
C PRO A 531 23.98 10.01 -9.43
N ASP A 532 25.30 10.24 -9.33
CA ASP A 532 25.93 11.50 -9.75
C ASP A 532 25.95 11.69 -11.27
N ASP A 533 25.79 10.60 -12.04
CA ASP A 533 25.77 10.62 -13.51
C ASP A 533 24.37 10.93 -14.09
N VAL A 534 23.34 11.03 -13.24
CA VAL A 534 21.94 11.16 -13.67
C VAL A 534 21.30 12.42 -13.08
N THR A 535 20.80 13.30 -13.95
CA THR A 535 20.10 14.51 -13.51
C THR A 535 18.60 14.28 -13.31
N SER A 536 17.96 15.01 -12.39
CA SER A 536 16.50 14.97 -12.20
C SER A 536 15.71 15.19 -13.50
N ASP A 537 16.10 16.18 -14.33
CA ASP A 537 15.50 16.42 -15.66
C ASP A 537 15.57 15.22 -16.62
N ALA A 538 16.57 14.35 -16.43
CA ALA A 538 16.73 13.14 -17.23
C ALA A 538 15.81 12.04 -16.70
N LEU A 539 15.75 11.86 -15.37
CA LEU A 539 14.84 10.92 -14.71
C LEU A 539 13.38 11.23 -15.04
N GLU A 540 12.96 12.49 -14.96
CA GLU A 540 11.59 12.90 -15.35
C GLU A 540 11.25 12.49 -16.79
N LYS A 541 12.20 12.64 -17.73
CA LYS A 541 12.02 12.20 -19.13
C LYS A 541 12.02 10.68 -19.28
N MET A 542 12.78 9.97 -18.45
CA MET A 542 12.80 8.51 -18.44
C MET A 542 11.44 7.97 -17.98
N PHE A 543 10.94 8.45 -16.83
CA PHE A 543 9.67 8.01 -16.24
C PHE A 543 8.42 8.44 -17.02
N SER A 544 8.54 9.45 -17.90
CA SER A 544 7.48 9.83 -18.85
C SER A 544 7.63 9.20 -20.23
N SER A 545 8.62 8.33 -20.45
CA SER A 545 8.83 7.65 -21.72
C SER A 545 7.88 6.47 -21.91
N ASP A 546 7.44 6.27 -23.15
CA ASP A 546 6.77 5.04 -23.57
C ASP A 546 7.80 3.92 -23.76
N LEU A 547 7.77 2.90 -22.90
CA LEU A 547 8.68 1.75 -22.99
C LEU A 547 8.39 0.84 -24.19
N ASP A 548 7.20 0.94 -24.79
CA ASP A 548 6.85 0.20 -26.01
C ASP A 548 7.26 0.91 -27.30
N ASP A 549 7.60 2.21 -27.23
CA ASP A 549 8.11 2.98 -28.36
C ASP A 549 9.65 2.93 -28.43
N GLU A 550 10.19 2.24 -29.42
CA GLU A 550 11.64 2.17 -29.69
C GLU A 550 12.29 3.56 -29.86
N ASP A 551 11.51 4.57 -30.24
CA ASP A 551 11.96 5.94 -30.44
C ASP A 551 11.86 6.82 -29.17
N SER A 552 11.39 6.29 -28.04
CA SER A 552 11.25 7.03 -26.78
C SER A 552 12.60 7.47 -26.19
N TYR A 553 12.58 8.40 -25.23
CA TYR A 553 13.82 8.96 -24.67
C TYR A 553 14.65 7.89 -23.97
N VAL A 554 14.03 7.09 -23.10
CA VAL A 554 14.73 6.04 -22.34
C VAL A 554 15.26 4.91 -23.24
N ASN A 555 14.51 4.51 -24.28
CA ASN A 555 14.92 3.46 -25.22
C ASN A 555 16.05 3.89 -26.18
N LYS A 556 16.37 5.19 -26.23
CA LYS A 556 17.47 5.77 -27.02
C LYS A 556 18.77 5.95 -26.24
N LEU A 557 18.76 5.70 -24.94
CA LEU A 557 19.97 5.79 -24.12
C LEU A 557 20.91 4.64 -24.46
N ASP A 558 22.22 4.87 -24.32
CA ASP A 558 23.23 3.84 -24.59
C ASP A 558 23.26 2.73 -23.51
N ASP A 559 22.73 3.03 -22.32
CA ASP A 559 22.66 2.12 -21.19
C ASP A 559 21.21 1.68 -20.94
N ASN A 560 20.90 0.45 -21.30
CA ASN A 560 19.54 -0.08 -21.23
C ASN A 560 19.03 -0.27 -19.79
N ARG A 561 19.91 -0.24 -18.79
CA ARG A 561 19.53 -0.33 -17.37
C ARG A 561 18.58 0.78 -16.95
N PHE A 562 18.57 1.92 -17.66
CA PHE A 562 17.57 2.97 -17.44
C PHE A 562 16.16 2.54 -17.87
N ALA A 563 16.02 1.81 -18.97
CA ALA A 563 14.73 1.28 -19.41
C ALA A 563 14.25 0.15 -18.48
N GLU A 564 15.16 -0.71 -18.04
CA GLU A 564 14.92 -1.73 -17.02
C GLU A 564 14.47 -1.11 -15.69
N LEU A 565 15.12 -0.02 -15.26
CA LEU A 565 14.77 0.75 -14.07
C LEU A 565 13.35 1.31 -14.19
N VAL A 566 13.03 2.03 -15.26
CA VAL A 566 11.67 2.58 -15.45
C VAL A 566 10.64 1.46 -15.54
N GLY A 567 10.98 0.35 -16.20
CA GLY A 567 10.12 -0.83 -16.33
C GLY A 567 9.90 -1.59 -15.02
N ALA A 568 10.73 -1.36 -13.99
CA ALA A 568 10.54 -1.96 -12.67
C ALA A 568 9.37 -1.32 -11.91
N PHE A 569 8.91 -0.14 -12.33
CA PHE A 569 7.78 0.56 -11.72
C PHE A 569 6.49 0.31 -12.51
N ASN A 570 5.39 0.21 -11.77
CA ASN A 570 4.03 0.06 -12.27
C ASN A 570 3.41 1.42 -12.64
N PHE A 571 4.19 2.39 -13.13
CA PHE A 571 3.67 3.68 -13.56
C PHE A 571 3.21 3.66 -15.02
N ASP A 572 2.14 4.39 -15.33
CA ASP A 572 1.76 4.75 -16.68
C ASP A 572 2.51 6.00 -17.18
N GLN A 573 2.25 6.41 -18.43
CA GLN A 573 2.91 7.57 -19.06
C GLN A 573 2.55 8.91 -18.40
N ASP A 574 1.44 8.96 -17.65
CA ASP A 574 1.02 10.13 -16.89
C ASP A 574 1.64 10.13 -15.47
N GLY A 575 2.38 9.07 -15.11
CA GLY A 575 3.06 8.91 -13.83
C GLY A 575 2.16 8.37 -12.71
N ASN A 576 0.99 7.81 -13.02
CA ASN A 576 0.10 7.18 -12.03
C ASN A 576 0.34 5.68 -11.98
N ILE A 577 0.05 5.03 -10.84
CA ILE A 577 0.10 3.56 -10.79
C ILE A 577 -0.94 2.94 -11.75
N SER A 578 -0.52 1.91 -12.46
CA SER A 578 -1.30 1.10 -13.40
C SER A 578 -1.20 -0.38 -13.05
N ALA A 579 -2.31 -1.10 -13.22
CA ALA A 579 -2.37 -2.54 -12.98
C ALA A 579 -1.66 -3.39 -14.05
N ASP A 580 -1.17 -2.80 -15.15
CA ASP A 580 -0.49 -3.53 -16.22
C ASP A 580 1.03 -3.29 -16.17
N PRO A 581 1.90 -4.32 -16.01
CA PRO A 581 1.64 -5.77 -15.96
C PRO A 581 1.76 -6.39 -14.56
N THR A 582 1.02 -5.88 -13.56
CA THR A 582 1.06 -6.45 -12.20
C THR A 582 0.57 -7.92 -12.16
N GLY A 583 1.18 -8.71 -11.28
CA GLY A 583 0.80 -10.11 -11.05
C GLY A 583 1.19 -11.10 -12.16
N THR A 584 2.09 -10.71 -13.07
CA THR A 584 2.66 -11.60 -14.08
C THR A 584 3.90 -12.34 -13.55
N VAL A 585 4.33 -13.42 -14.21
CA VAL A 585 5.54 -14.17 -13.80
C VAL A 585 6.85 -13.40 -14.01
N GLN A 586 6.80 -12.30 -14.75
CA GLN A 586 7.92 -11.38 -15.00
C GLN A 586 7.39 -9.97 -15.17
N GLN A 587 7.92 -9.04 -14.38
CA GLN A 587 7.52 -7.64 -14.47
C GLN A 587 8.12 -6.99 -15.72
N ARG A 588 7.61 -5.82 -16.13
CA ARG A 588 8.01 -5.16 -17.39
C ARG A 588 9.52 -4.95 -17.46
N GLY A 589 10.15 -4.52 -16.37
CA GLY A 589 11.60 -4.36 -16.25
C GLY A 589 12.37 -5.66 -16.48
N ASP A 590 11.93 -6.76 -15.86
CA ASP A 590 12.58 -8.09 -16.00
C ASP A 590 12.45 -8.64 -17.42
N VAL A 591 11.33 -8.35 -18.10
CA VAL A 591 11.14 -8.69 -19.51
C VAL A 591 12.15 -7.95 -20.38
N LEU A 592 12.36 -6.64 -20.14
CA LEU A 592 13.36 -5.83 -20.85
C LEU A 592 14.77 -6.36 -20.59
N GLU A 593 15.11 -6.61 -19.33
CA GLU A 593 16.41 -7.16 -18.91
C GLU A 593 16.68 -8.52 -19.60
N THR A 594 15.68 -9.40 -19.65
CA THR A 594 15.78 -10.69 -20.34
C THR A 594 15.97 -10.53 -21.85
N ILE A 595 15.28 -9.57 -22.48
CA ILE A 595 15.44 -9.29 -23.91
C ILE A 595 16.85 -8.75 -24.20
N ASP A 596 17.33 -7.82 -23.39
CA ASP A 596 18.62 -7.19 -23.57
C ASP A 596 19.76 -8.16 -23.32
N ALA A 597 19.64 -9.02 -22.32
CA ALA A 597 20.56 -10.13 -22.10
C ALA A 597 20.59 -11.07 -23.31
N TYR A 598 19.43 -11.45 -23.88
CA TYR A 598 19.38 -12.28 -25.08
C TYR A 598 20.11 -11.64 -26.28
N VAL A 599 19.85 -10.34 -26.54
CA VAL A 599 20.51 -9.59 -27.61
C VAL A 599 22.02 -9.51 -27.36
N ARG A 600 22.42 -9.26 -26.11
CA ARG A 600 23.83 -9.19 -25.71
C ARG A 600 24.55 -10.52 -25.90
N LEU A 601 23.97 -11.65 -25.48
CA LEU A 601 24.57 -12.97 -25.72
C LEU A 601 24.63 -13.32 -27.21
N THR A 602 23.61 -12.93 -27.98
CA THR A 602 23.61 -13.13 -29.44
C THR A 602 24.75 -12.34 -30.11
N LEU A 603 24.99 -11.10 -29.68
CA LEU A 603 26.15 -10.32 -30.13
C LEU A 603 27.47 -11.03 -29.81
N GLU A 604 27.62 -11.52 -28.58
CA GLU A 604 28.82 -12.24 -28.13
C GLU A 604 29.07 -13.51 -28.96
N ASP A 605 28.02 -14.28 -29.27
CA ASP A 605 28.09 -15.45 -30.14
C ASP A 605 28.49 -15.07 -31.58
N ASP A 606 27.83 -14.08 -32.17
CA ASP A 606 28.13 -13.59 -33.52
C ASP A 606 29.60 -13.13 -33.65
N GLN A 607 30.13 -12.47 -32.61
CA GLN A 607 31.55 -12.10 -32.55
C GLN A 607 32.45 -13.31 -32.32
N GLY A 608 32.01 -14.28 -31.52
CA GLY A 608 32.75 -15.51 -31.21
C GLY A 608 32.95 -16.44 -32.40
N ASP A 609 31.95 -16.52 -33.28
CA ASP A 609 32.00 -17.25 -34.56
C ASP A 609 33.11 -16.71 -35.48
N SER A 610 33.41 -15.41 -35.35
CA SER A 610 34.50 -14.76 -36.09
C SER A 610 35.83 -14.82 -35.35
N ASN A 611 35.83 -14.54 -34.04
CA ASN A 611 37.01 -14.55 -33.19
C ASN A 611 36.61 -14.81 -31.72
N THR A 612 36.89 -16.03 -31.24
CA THR A 612 36.60 -16.44 -29.85
C THR A 612 37.24 -15.52 -28.81
N GLY A 613 38.41 -14.93 -29.10
CA GLY A 613 39.05 -13.94 -28.22
C GLY A 613 38.24 -12.65 -28.09
N VAL A 614 37.50 -12.23 -29.12
CA VAL A 614 36.60 -11.06 -29.01
C VAL A 614 35.42 -11.40 -28.10
N ARG A 615 34.83 -12.59 -28.25
CA ARG A 615 33.75 -13.05 -27.36
C ARG A 615 34.19 -13.08 -25.89
N LEU A 616 35.34 -13.70 -25.59
CA LEU A 616 35.86 -13.76 -24.22
C LEU A 616 36.13 -12.37 -23.64
N ALA A 617 36.58 -11.41 -24.45
CA ALA A 617 36.78 -10.03 -24.03
C ALA A 617 35.44 -9.32 -23.73
N LEU A 618 34.42 -9.47 -24.58
CA LEU A 618 33.08 -8.91 -24.35
C LEU A 618 32.39 -9.56 -23.15
N TYR A 619 32.55 -10.86 -22.98
CA TYR A 619 32.05 -11.63 -21.84
C TYR A 619 32.67 -11.14 -20.53
N PHE A 620 34.00 -11.03 -20.48
CA PHE A 620 34.70 -10.50 -19.31
C PHE A 620 34.30 -9.06 -19.03
N GLN A 621 34.18 -8.20 -20.06
CA GLN A 621 33.70 -6.83 -19.88
C GLN A 621 32.33 -6.76 -19.21
N ARG A 622 31.41 -7.64 -19.60
CA ARG A 622 30.06 -7.69 -19.01
C ARG A 622 30.09 -8.22 -17.58
N LYS A 623 30.82 -9.32 -17.33
CA LYS A 623 30.79 -10.02 -16.05
C LYS A 623 31.74 -9.43 -15.00
N ALA A 624 32.74 -8.63 -15.39
CA ALA A 624 33.71 -8.06 -14.45
C ALA A 624 33.09 -7.30 -13.27
N PRO A 625 32.06 -6.44 -13.44
CA PRO A 625 31.43 -5.74 -12.32
C PRO A 625 30.70 -6.66 -11.34
N GLU A 626 30.29 -7.85 -11.76
CA GLU A 626 29.59 -8.84 -10.94
C GLU A 626 30.55 -9.72 -10.11
N ILE A 627 31.85 -9.71 -10.42
CA ILE A 627 32.85 -10.51 -9.72
C ILE A 627 33.08 -9.91 -8.33
N SER A 628 32.80 -10.72 -7.30
CA SER A 628 32.93 -10.37 -5.89
C SER A 628 34.16 -11.00 -5.25
N ASN A 629 34.56 -12.18 -5.73
CA ASN A 629 35.67 -12.94 -5.17
C ASN A 629 36.38 -13.78 -6.26
N ALA A 630 37.56 -14.32 -5.93
CA ALA A 630 38.34 -15.14 -6.86
C ALA A 630 37.62 -16.40 -7.34
N TYR A 631 36.73 -17.00 -6.53
CA TYR A 631 36.01 -18.21 -6.90
C TYR A 631 35.00 -17.95 -8.03
N ASP A 632 34.48 -16.73 -8.18
CA ASP A 632 33.59 -16.38 -9.31
C ASP A 632 34.34 -16.53 -10.64
N ILE A 633 35.61 -16.12 -10.69
CA ILE A 633 36.49 -16.31 -11.87
C ILE A 633 36.79 -17.80 -12.10
N LEU A 634 36.97 -18.58 -11.04
CA LEU A 634 37.30 -20.01 -11.15
C LEU A 634 36.08 -20.89 -11.49
N GLY A 635 34.89 -20.47 -11.07
CA GLY A 635 33.62 -21.16 -11.30
C GLY A 635 33.11 -21.01 -12.73
N ASP A 636 33.49 -19.92 -13.41
CA ASP A 636 33.12 -19.66 -14.79
C ASP A 636 34.25 -20.03 -15.77
N SER A 637 33.98 -20.95 -16.69
CA SER A 637 34.99 -21.43 -17.65
C SER A 637 35.53 -20.34 -18.59
N ALA A 638 34.72 -19.36 -18.98
CA ALA A 638 35.13 -18.27 -19.84
C ALA A 638 35.98 -17.24 -19.07
N LEU A 639 35.61 -16.92 -17.82
CA LEU A 639 36.44 -16.07 -16.94
C LEU A 639 37.77 -16.74 -16.61
N PHE A 640 37.77 -18.05 -16.33
CA PHE A 640 38.99 -18.81 -16.09
C PHE A 640 39.90 -18.87 -17.33
N GLU A 641 39.33 -19.06 -18.52
CA GLU A 641 40.09 -19.02 -19.79
C GLU A 641 40.67 -17.63 -20.05
N PHE A 642 39.88 -16.57 -19.80
CA PHE A 642 40.35 -15.19 -19.88
C PHE A 642 41.53 -14.94 -18.93
N PHE A 643 41.40 -15.35 -17.67
CA PHE A 643 42.44 -15.20 -16.64
C PHE A 643 43.73 -15.93 -17.03
N THR A 644 43.64 -17.24 -17.30
CA THR A 644 44.81 -18.06 -17.63
C THR A 644 45.53 -17.58 -18.90
N THR A 645 44.78 -17.11 -19.89
CA THR A 645 45.35 -16.52 -21.12
C THR A 645 46.06 -15.18 -20.82
N SER A 646 45.42 -14.29 -20.06
CA SER A 646 45.95 -12.96 -19.72
C SER A 646 47.30 -13.00 -19.00
N PHE A 647 47.52 -14.03 -18.18
CA PHE A 647 48.73 -14.20 -17.38
C PHE A 647 49.65 -15.32 -17.90
N ASN A 648 49.36 -15.90 -19.08
CA ASN A 648 50.14 -16.97 -19.70
C ASN A 648 50.35 -18.18 -18.77
N LEU A 649 49.30 -18.55 -18.04
CA LEU A 649 49.33 -19.67 -17.11
C LEU A 649 49.16 -20.98 -17.86
N SER A 650 49.87 -22.02 -17.41
CA SER A 650 49.73 -23.35 -18.02
C SER A 650 48.42 -24.01 -17.64
N SER A 651 47.94 -24.93 -18.47
CA SER A 651 46.76 -25.76 -18.18
C SER A 651 46.90 -26.67 -16.94
N TYR A 652 48.06 -26.71 -16.28
CA TYR A 652 48.24 -27.45 -15.03
C TYR A 652 47.56 -26.77 -13.83
N VAL A 653 47.28 -25.46 -13.92
CA VAL A 653 46.65 -24.69 -12.83
C VAL A 653 45.29 -25.27 -12.43
N SER A 654 44.50 -25.78 -13.39
CA SER A 654 43.20 -26.40 -13.11
C SER A 654 43.27 -27.69 -12.28
N ASN A 655 44.46 -28.29 -12.12
CA ASN A 655 44.68 -29.46 -11.26
C ASN A 655 45.12 -29.09 -9.84
N MET A 656 45.30 -27.80 -9.56
CA MET A 656 45.64 -27.33 -8.22
C MET A 656 44.42 -27.36 -7.30
N ASP A 657 44.69 -27.39 -5.99
CA ASP A 657 43.65 -27.17 -4.98
C ASP A 657 42.97 -25.82 -5.20
N VAL A 658 41.64 -25.76 -5.08
CA VAL A 658 40.84 -24.58 -5.45
C VAL A 658 41.21 -23.35 -4.62
N ASP A 659 41.55 -23.52 -3.34
CA ASP A 659 41.94 -22.40 -2.48
C ASP A 659 43.28 -21.80 -2.92
N LYS A 660 44.17 -22.62 -3.47
CA LYS A 660 45.44 -22.14 -4.04
C LYS A 660 45.26 -21.50 -5.41
N GLN A 661 44.24 -21.89 -6.15
CA GLN A 661 43.85 -21.21 -7.39
C GLN A 661 43.28 -19.82 -7.05
N ALA A 662 42.45 -19.73 -6.01
CA ALA A 662 41.88 -18.47 -5.54
C ALA A 662 42.98 -17.51 -5.06
N GLU A 663 43.88 -17.98 -4.19
CA GLU A 663 45.06 -17.20 -3.76
C GLU A 663 45.91 -16.74 -4.97
N MET A 664 46.01 -17.55 -6.03
CA MET A 664 46.72 -17.14 -7.24
C MET A 664 46.00 -16.01 -7.97
N VAL A 665 44.67 -16.08 -8.11
CA VAL A 665 43.86 -15.02 -8.73
C VAL A 665 44.03 -13.71 -7.98
N ASP A 666 43.90 -13.71 -6.65
CA ASP A 666 44.04 -12.51 -5.81
C ASP A 666 45.43 -11.87 -5.89
N ASN A 667 46.47 -12.68 -6.17
CA ASN A 667 47.82 -12.18 -6.38
C ASN A 667 48.02 -11.49 -7.75
N PHE A 668 47.14 -11.75 -8.72
CA PHE A 668 47.24 -11.21 -10.09
C PHE A 668 46.24 -10.11 -10.39
N ILE A 669 45.05 -10.16 -9.77
CA ILE A 669 43.95 -9.21 -9.95
C ILE A 669 43.49 -8.77 -8.57
N ASP A 670 43.45 -7.46 -8.34
CA ASP A 670 42.68 -6.90 -7.23
C ASP A 670 41.21 -6.96 -7.62
N ILE A 671 40.43 -7.78 -6.93
CA ILE A 671 39.03 -8.01 -7.29
C ILE A 671 38.20 -6.71 -7.21
N LYS A 672 38.57 -5.79 -6.32
CA LYS A 672 37.90 -4.48 -6.18
C LYS A 672 38.11 -3.59 -7.41
N ASP A 673 39.24 -3.75 -8.11
CA ASP A 673 39.52 -3.00 -9.35
C ASP A 673 38.59 -3.44 -10.50
N LEU A 674 37.87 -4.57 -10.40
CA LEU A 674 36.99 -5.06 -11.47
C LEU A 674 35.67 -4.29 -11.59
N SER A 675 35.33 -3.46 -10.60
CA SER A 675 34.23 -2.49 -10.71
C SER A 675 34.61 -1.23 -11.48
N ASP A 676 35.90 -0.96 -11.66
CA ASP A 676 36.39 0.20 -12.40
C ASP A 676 36.51 -0.13 -13.91
N PRO A 677 35.70 0.49 -14.78
CA PRO A 677 35.69 0.18 -16.21
C PRO A 677 37.04 0.43 -16.90
N ASP A 678 37.85 1.39 -16.42
CA ASP A 678 39.18 1.66 -16.99
C ASP A 678 40.17 0.53 -16.66
N LYS A 679 40.08 -0.04 -15.45
CA LYS A 679 40.89 -1.20 -15.04
C LYS A 679 40.49 -2.45 -15.81
N VAL A 680 39.20 -2.65 -16.04
CA VAL A 680 38.67 -3.73 -16.87
C VAL A 680 39.19 -3.62 -18.30
N ASP A 681 39.17 -2.42 -18.92
CA ASP A 681 39.74 -2.20 -20.26
C ASP A 681 41.25 -2.49 -20.31
N ASP A 682 42.01 -2.17 -19.26
CA ASP A 682 43.43 -2.50 -19.17
C ASP A 682 43.70 -4.02 -19.08
N LEU A 683 42.87 -4.77 -18.35
CA LEU A 683 42.92 -6.23 -18.34
C LEU A 683 42.54 -6.82 -19.71
N ILE A 684 41.52 -6.27 -20.39
CA ILE A 684 41.10 -6.71 -21.72
C ILE A 684 42.20 -6.42 -22.76
N LYS A 685 42.87 -5.26 -22.71
CA LYS A 685 44.05 -4.96 -23.54
C LYS A 685 45.13 -6.02 -23.38
N ARG A 686 45.42 -6.40 -22.13
CA ARG A 686 46.41 -7.44 -21.83
C ARG A 686 45.97 -8.80 -22.37
N PHE A 687 44.75 -9.21 -22.05
CA PHE A 687 44.15 -10.46 -22.52
C PHE A 687 44.25 -10.59 -24.03
N THR A 688 43.72 -9.62 -24.77
CA THR A 688 43.65 -9.67 -26.24
C THR A 688 45.03 -9.71 -26.89
N ALA A 689 46.03 -9.04 -26.31
CA ALA A 689 47.42 -9.13 -26.77
C ALA A 689 48.03 -10.53 -26.54
N MET A 690 47.73 -11.16 -25.40
CA MET A 690 48.20 -12.51 -25.07
C MET A 690 47.47 -13.58 -25.87
N TYR A 691 46.17 -13.40 -26.11
CA TYR A 691 45.36 -14.26 -26.95
C TYR A 691 45.87 -14.27 -28.40
N ASP A 692 46.15 -13.08 -28.97
CA ASP A 692 46.76 -12.96 -30.30
C ASP A 692 48.13 -13.63 -30.38
N MET A 693 48.92 -13.61 -29.30
CA MET A 693 50.22 -14.29 -29.25
C MET A 693 50.07 -15.81 -29.22
N ALA A 694 49.11 -16.33 -28.46
CA ALA A 694 48.88 -17.77 -28.31
C ALA A 694 48.22 -18.40 -29.55
N ASN A 695 47.32 -17.67 -30.20
CA ASN A 695 46.47 -18.16 -31.30
C ASN A 695 46.87 -17.62 -32.69
N GLY A 696 47.79 -16.65 -32.75
CA GLY A 696 48.24 -16.02 -33.99
C GLY A 696 49.23 -16.86 -34.80
N THR A 697 49.01 -16.96 -36.11
CA THR A 697 49.98 -17.49 -37.08
C THR A 697 51.08 -16.46 -37.38
N GLY A 698 52.04 -16.31 -36.46
CA GLY A 698 53.39 -15.78 -36.76
C GLY A 698 53.51 -14.38 -37.37
N THR A 699 52.57 -13.46 -37.12
CA THR A 699 52.72 -12.03 -37.47
C THR A 699 52.81 -11.20 -36.19
N THR A 700 53.85 -10.37 -36.10
CA THR A 700 54.15 -9.50 -34.96
C THR A 700 52.95 -8.65 -34.58
N SER A 701 52.41 -8.86 -33.38
CA SER A 701 51.41 -7.97 -32.78
C SER A 701 51.94 -6.53 -32.77
N THR A 702 51.16 -5.60 -33.31
CA THR A 702 51.47 -4.15 -33.31
C THR A 702 51.54 -3.63 -31.87
N ALA A 703 50.75 -4.19 -30.95
CA ALA A 703 50.81 -3.89 -29.52
C ALA A 703 52.14 -4.34 -28.89
N LEU A 704 52.65 -5.52 -29.26
CA LEU A 704 53.96 -6.01 -28.82
C LEU A 704 55.11 -5.15 -29.36
N SER A 705 54.97 -4.59 -30.57
CA SER A 705 55.96 -3.71 -31.20
C SER A 705 56.05 -2.33 -30.52
N ILE A 706 54.93 -1.84 -29.98
CA ILE A 706 54.83 -0.62 -29.17
C ILE A 706 55.37 -0.88 -27.76
N LEU A 707 54.99 -1.99 -27.12
CA LEU A 707 55.42 -2.36 -25.77
C LEU A 707 56.93 -2.65 -25.68
N THR A 708 57.53 -3.17 -26.75
CA THR A 708 58.98 -3.48 -26.82
C THR A 708 59.84 -2.36 -27.42
N GLY A 709 59.24 -1.19 -27.69
CA GLY A 709 59.95 0.04 -28.11
C GLY A 709 60.72 -0.06 -29.43
N SER A 710 60.41 -1.02 -30.30
CA SER A 710 61.24 -1.36 -31.47
C SER A 710 60.47 -1.40 -32.79
N ALA A 711 59.79 -0.31 -33.21
CA ALA A 711 59.66 0.10 -34.63
C ALA A 711 58.87 1.40 -34.85
N THR A 712 59.22 2.08 -35.96
CA THR A 712 58.60 3.29 -36.53
C THR A 712 57.18 3.06 -37.05
N ILE A 713 56.29 4.01 -36.78
CA ILE A 713 54.88 4.01 -37.25
C ILE A 713 54.81 4.04 -38.78
N SER A 714 54.05 3.12 -39.37
CA SER A 714 53.82 3.09 -40.83
C SER A 714 52.78 4.15 -41.25
N SER A 715 52.93 4.70 -42.45
CA SER A 715 52.01 5.69 -43.02
C SER A 715 50.57 5.17 -43.19
N ASP A 716 50.38 3.86 -43.36
CA ASP A 716 49.06 3.24 -43.45
C ASP A 716 48.39 3.14 -42.07
N THR A 717 49.17 2.97 -40.99
CA THR A 717 48.67 3.03 -39.61
C THR A 717 48.24 4.45 -39.24
N LEU A 718 48.99 5.47 -39.69
CA LEU A 718 48.59 6.87 -39.52
C LEU A 718 47.33 7.22 -40.33
N LEU A 719 47.14 6.61 -41.50
CA LEU A 719 45.95 6.80 -42.32
C LEU A 719 44.72 6.13 -41.70
N ALA A 720 44.86 4.93 -41.14
CA ALA A 720 43.81 4.25 -40.39
C ALA A 720 43.42 5.03 -39.12
N MET A 721 44.39 5.58 -38.39
CA MET A 721 44.13 6.46 -37.24
C MET A 721 43.48 7.79 -37.63
N ALA A 722 43.81 8.36 -38.79
CA ALA A 722 43.20 9.59 -39.29
C ALA A 722 41.73 9.38 -39.70
N GLN A 723 41.37 8.19 -40.19
CA GLN A 723 39.99 7.84 -40.54
C GLN A 723 39.12 7.51 -39.31
N LEU A 724 39.73 7.05 -38.21
CA LEU A 724 39.09 6.80 -36.92
C LEU A 724 38.70 8.07 -36.15
N LYS A 725 39.22 9.24 -36.55
CA LYS A 725 38.95 10.54 -35.88
C LYS A 725 37.84 11.36 -36.56
N SER A 726 37.20 10.79 -37.58
CA SER A 726 36.19 11.46 -38.41
C SER A 726 34.91 10.63 -38.59
N GLY A 727 34.65 9.68 -37.68
CA GLY A 727 33.37 8.99 -37.52
C GLY A 727 32.63 9.56 -36.33
#